data_AF-A0A8H4V9X1-F1
#
_entry.id   AF-A0A8H4V9X1-F1
#
_cell.length_a   1.000
_cell.length_b   1.000
_cell.length_c   1.000
_cell.angle_alpha   90.00
_cell.angle_beta   90.00
_cell.angle_gamma   90.00
#
_symmetry.space_group_name_H-M   'P 1'
#
loop_
_entity.id
_entity.type
_entity.pdbx_description
1 polymer ?
#
loop_
_entity_poly.entity_id
_entity_poly.type
_entity_poly.pdbx_seq_one_letter_code
_entity_poly.pdbx_strand_id
1 'polypeptide(L)'
;MAAETRDFEVLRVARSDGADSGPGYWPVAAAPAVNAAKRTGKDVALPRAKAQMVRLDEDDPRFVEWRIKLGILLKQELSPHPDEGNPWYFHFPRGYWLYEKSKHLWVSGYPIKAKLFKTPQEFGLHLIWLMSPSMDYMDCCCIHCNLPKVPSAADGAAPMLPAGSAPSKNSIAPPKVSPVPLPTIHGQLPTMPGQLPTKQALSGQISQPAQPPSGSHNATEPATADPPVPAAQAPPQPQAQSQSFAPAQAHVPTQSIAQAQTQALMPALESQPQAAQPLLQPPAQLQAQPQSQPQTQTQSQPPNQTRPSPIIKWSLQAPFLFRAGELVWYQNVNSWRLGVIAAPGNESFQVIPIGHSAAKQQNVTKVCKEMRPFHAFSVPGVMLPDLQNRVFDQVPWENLFLLAGQDKAKRNNLILDASKMAASKIDASYSLWCPLSEDVSADTMPFYGCFFGAERIEIGDCVRVKPLTGDGAAPNDSSVLGLTGIVVRKGSPGAVVFRGNMYQMAKEGENSPGAVPLENLPMALQDETRWRCQVSPSQPWRWVLVKDNVVLEEQAIRGRFYPTHRLMPILNEAVFNAAVAEGNVESQYPFLNNRMDGSGGYIGHRANRRETLGASVPGDARFALESLIREMGRPANGSE
;
A
#
# COMPACT_ATOMS: atom_id res chain seq x y z
N MET A 1 19.98 -29.34 -36.42
CA MET A 1 20.81 -29.41 -35.20
C MET A 1 20.22 -28.40 -34.24
N ALA A 2 19.73 -28.81 -33.07
CA ALA A 2 19.29 -27.84 -32.07
C ALA A 2 20.52 -27.06 -31.58
N ALA A 3 20.45 -25.73 -31.56
CA ALA A 3 21.47 -24.93 -30.90
C ALA A 3 21.45 -25.25 -29.40
N GLU A 4 22.61 -25.47 -28.77
CA GLU A 4 22.67 -25.79 -27.35
C GLU A 4 22.27 -24.55 -26.53
N THR A 5 21.01 -24.48 -26.09
CA THR A 5 20.46 -23.37 -25.28
C THR A 5 20.98 -23.36 -23.83
N ARG A 6 22.21 -23.86 -23.59
CA ARG A 6 22.85 -23.93 -22.28
C ARG A 6 23.37 -22.57 -21.82
N ASP A 7 23.77 -21.74 -22.79
CA ASP A 7 24.33 -20.40 -22.55
C ASP A 7 23.24 -19.30 -22.45
N PHE A 8 21.96 -19.69 -22.43
CA PHE A 8 20.82 -18.77 -22.43
C PHE A 8 19.85 -19.06 -21.28
N GLU A 9 19.28 -18.00 -20.68
CA GLU A 9 18.12 -18.14 -19.80
C GLU A 9 16.83 -18.20 -20.65
N VAL A 10 16.03 -19.26 -20.49
CA VAL A 10 14.92 -19.56 -21.41
C VAL A 10 13.59 -19.02 -20.89
N LEU A 11 13.08 -17.95 -21.50
CA LEU A 11 11.77 -17.39 -21.17
C LEU A 11 10.63 -18.08 -21.92
N ARG A 12 9.50 -18.21 -21.22
CA ARG A 12 8.22 -18.72 -21.71
C ARG A 12 7.10 -17.83 -21.18
N VAL A 13 6.23 -17.32 -22.06
CA VAL A 13 5.02 -16.61 -21.62
C VAL A 13 3.92 -17.63 -21.36
N ALA A 14 3.38 -17.66 -20.15
CA ALA A 14 2.28 -18.56 -19.78
C ALA A 14 0.95 -18.16 -20.43
N ARG A 15 0.78 -16.86 -20.73
CA ARG A 15 -0.41 -16.27 -21.35
C ARG A 15 -0.27 -16.14 -22.86
N SER A 16 -1.36 -16.27 -23.60
CA SER A 16 -1.43 -15.82 -24.99
C SER A 16 -2.85 -15.51 -25.44
N ASP A 17 -2.96 -14.51 -26.31
CA ASP A 17 -4.11 -14.20 -27.16
C ASP A 17 -3.98 -14.79 -28.58
N GLY A 18 -3.01 -15.69 -28.80
CA GLY A 18 -2.64 -16.22 -30.11
C GLY A 18 -3.74 -17.00 -30.83
N ALA A 19 -4.22 -16.45 -31.95
CA ALA A 19 -5.31 -16.98 -32.77
C ALA A 19 -4.85 -17.76 -34.02
N ASP A 20 -3.54 -17.89 -34.30
CA ASP A 20 -3.04 -18.69 -35.41
C ASP A 20 -3.06 -20.19 -35.06
N SER A 21 -4.02 -20.90 -35.64
CA SER A 21 -4.26 -22.33 -35.42
C SER A 21 -3.23 -23.26 -36.04
N GLY A 22 -2.21 -22.74 -36.74
CA GLY A 22 -1.09 -23.52 -37.26
C GLY A 22 -1.12 -23.76 -38.79
N PRO A 23 -0.55 -24.88 -39.28
CA PRO A 23 -0.46 -25.15 -40.72
C PRO A 23 -1.81 -25.03 -41.44
N GLY A 24 -1.85 -24.22 -42.50
CA GLY A 24 -3.07 -23.90 -43.25
C GLY A 24 -3.86 -22.69 -42.74
N TYR A 25 -3.51 -22.08 -41.59
CA TYR A 25 -4.15 -20.85 -41.12
C TYR A 25 -4.05 -19.72 -42.16
N TRP A 26 -2.90 -19.57 -42.81
CA TRP A 26 -2.80 -18.86 -44.09
C TRP A 26 -2.98 -19.86 -45.23
N PRO A 27 -3.96 -19.67 -46.13
CA PRO A 27 -4.27 -20.65 -47.16
C PRO A 27 -3.11 -20.79 -48.15
N VAL A 28 -2.62 -22.01 -48.27
CA VAL A 28 -1.73 -22.41 -49.37
C VAL A 28 -2.53 -22.33 -50.67
N ALA A 29 -1.96 -21.71 -51.70
CA ALA A 29 -2.58 -21.72 -53.02
C ALA A 29 -2.56 -23.16 -53.55
N ALA A 30 -3.73 -23.77 -53.70
CA ALA A 30 -3.85 -25.11 -54.26
C ALA A 30 -3.17 -25.16 -55.64
N ALA A 31 -2.38 -26.21 -55.88
CA ALA A 31 -1.78 -26.44 -57.19
C ALA A 31 -2.89 -26.51 -58.25
N PRO A 32 -2.74 -25.81 -59.41
CA PRO A 32 -3.81 -25.74 -60.40
C PRO A 32 -4.14 -27.14 -60.91
N ALA A 33 -5.40 -27.55 -60.77
CA ALA A 33 -5.85 -28.88 -61.14
C ALA A 33 -5.64 -29.14 -62.64
N VAL A 34 -4.94 -30.24 -62.95
CA VAL A 34 -4.67 -30.65 -64.33
C VAL A 34 -5.96 -31.16 -64.97
N ASN A 35 -6.63 -30.32 -65.75
CA ASN A 35 -7.71 -30.73 -66.65
C ASN A 35 -7.63 -29.94 -67.97
N ALA A 36 -7.34 -30.66 -69.05
CA ALA A 36 -7.12 -30.06 -70.37
C ALA A 36 -8.43 -30.04 -71.19
N ALA A 37 -9.03 -28.86 -71.38
CA ALA A 37 -10.24 -28.70 -72.20
C ALA A 37 -10.31 -27.35 -72.97
N LYS A 38 -9.28 -27.09 -73.79
CA LYS A 38 -9.32 -26.37 -75.08
C LYS A 38 -10.53 -25.45 -75.35
N ARG A 39 -10.37 -24.13 -75.11
CA ARG A 39 -11.02 -23.06 -75.91
C ARG A 39 -10.07 -21.88 -76.12
N THR A 40 -10.30 -21.12 -77.19
CA THR A 40 -9.30 -20.27 -77.85
C THR A 40 -9.63 -18.78 -77.80
N GLY A 41 -8.61 -17.94 -77.61
CA GLY A 41 -8.59 -16.59 -78.20
C GLY A 41 -8.42 -15.41 -77.24
N LYS A 42 -7.52 -14.51 -77.62
CA LYS A 42 -7.18 -13.20 -77.03
C LYS A 42 -6.53 -13.18 -75.65
N ASP A 43 -5.72 -12.13 -75.48
CA ASP A 43 -4.78 -11.91 -74.40
C ASP A 43 -5.47 -11.72 -73.05
N VAL A 44 -5.18 -12.63 -72.12
CA VAL A 44 -5.44 -12.45 -70.70
C VAL A 44 -4.09 -12.41 -70.01
N ALA A 45 -3.74 -11.25 -69.44
CA ALA A 45 -2.51 -11.09 -68.68
C ALA A 45 -2.46 -12.13 -67.54
N LEU A 46 -1.36 -12.89 -67.46
CA LEU A 46 -1.15 -13.91 -66.43
C LEU A 46 -1.42 -13.31 -65.04
N PRO A 47 -2.40 -13.83 -64.27
CA PRO A 47 -2.72 -13.29 -62.96
C PRO A 47 -1.49 -13.39 -62.06
N ARG A 48 -0.92 -12.23 -61.68
CA ARG A 48 0.26 -12.15 -60.82
C ARG A 48 0.02 -12.97 -59.55
N ALA A 49 0.69 -14.12 -59.44
CA ALA A 49 0.51 -15.05 -58.34
C ALA A 49 0.66 -14.30 -57.01
N LYS A 50 -0.38 -14.32 -56.18
CA LYS A 50 -0.39 -13.60 -54.90
C LYS A 50 0.69 -14.21 -54.01
N ALA A 51 1.67 -13.41 -53.62
CA ALA A 51 2.77 -13.86 -52.77
C ALA A 51 2.21 -14.50 -51.48
N GLN A 52 2.44 -15.80 -51.34
CA GLN A 52 1.92 -16.60 -50.24
C GLN A 52 2.72 -16.32 -48.96
N MET A 53 2.07 -16.49 -47.80
CA MET A 53 2.77 -16.58 -46.52
C MET A 53 3.19 -18.04 -46.31
N VAL A 54 4.49 -18.27 -46.12
CA VAL A 54 5.07 -19.58 -45.83
C VAL A 54 5.47 -19.58 -44.36
N ARG A 55 4.97 -20.54 -43.57
CA ARG A 55 5.33 -20.65 -42.16
C ARG A 55 6.79 -21.13 -42.05
N LEU A 56 7.55 -20.57 -41.11
CA LEU A 56 8.88 -21.09 -40.79
C LEU A 56 8.80 -22.10 -39.64
N ASP A 57 9.64 -23.12 -39.70
CA ASP A 57 9.83 -24.08 -38.61
C ASP A 57 10.66 -23.47 -37.48
N GLU A 58 10.51 -24.00 -36.27
CA GLU A 58 11.17 -23.44 -35.08
C GLU A 58 12.70 -23.53 -35.10
N ASP A 59 13.24 -24.51 -35.86
CA ASP A 59 14.66 -24.73 -36.10
C ASP A 59 15.21 -23.92 -37.30
N ASP A 60 14.38 -23.15 -38.02
CA ASP A 60 14.87 -22.24 -39.07
C ASP A 60 15.78 -21.18 -38.43
N PRO A 61 17.01 -20.96 -38.93
CA PRO A 61 17.93 -19.98 -38.35
C PRO A 61 17.34 -18.59 -38.15
N ARG A 62 16.38 -18.19 -39.00
CA ARG A 62 15.68 -16.90 -38.93
C ARG A 62 14.61 -16.87 -37.83
N PHE A 63 14.00 -18.02 -37.52
CA PHE A 63 13.13 -18.17 -36.35
C PHE A 63 13.98 -18.10 -35.07
N VAL A 64 15.10 -18.83 -35.02
CA VAL A 64 16.06 -18.80 -33.92
C VAL A 64 16.62 -17.38 -33.69
N GLU A 65 16.97 -16.65 -34.76
CA GLU A 65 17.39 -15.25 -34.70
C GLU A 65 16.31 -14.34 -34.10
N TRP A 66 15.05 -14.50 -34.47
CA TRP A 66 13.92 -13.78 -33.86
C TRP A 66 13.79 -14.10 -32.36
N ARG A 67 13.94 -15.37 -31.95
CA ARG A 67 13.87 -15.79 -30.53
C ARG A 67 14.98 -15.16 -29.68
N ILE A 68 16.19 -15.04 -30.23
CA ILE A 68 17.32 -14.36 -29.59
C ILE A 68 17.07 -12.85 -29.50
N LYS A 69 16.66 -12.21 -30.61
CA LYS A 69 16.38 -10.76 -30.65
C LYS A 69 15.25 -10.34 -29.70
N LEU A 70 14.20 -11.15 -29.60
CA LEU A 70 13.12 -10.94 -28.62
C LEU A 70 13.62 -11.12 -27.19
N GLY A 71 14.42 -12.16 -26.91
CA GLY A 71 15.00 -12.36 -25.59
C GLY A 71 15.86 -11.18 -25.13
N ILE A 72 16.78 -10.71 -25.97
CA ILE A 72 17.63 -9.53 -25.69
C ILE A 72 16.78 -8.29 -25.39
N LEU A 73 15.79 -7.99 -26.23
CA LEU A 73 14.88 -6.85 -26.03
C LEU A 73 14.12 -6.96 -24.70
N LEU A 74 13.56 -8.14 -24.40
CA LEU A 74 12.83 -8.35 -23.15
C LEU A 74 13.75 -8.26 -21.93
N LYS A 75 15.04 -8.64 -22.04
CA LYS A 75 16.01 -8.46 -20.96
C LYS A 75 16.31 -6.97 -20.71
N GLN A 76 16.45 -6.18 -21.77
CA GLN A 76 16.67 -4.74 -21.69
C GLN A 76 15.49 -3.99 -21.05
N GLU A 77 14.25 -4.41 -21.33
CA GLU A 77 13.04 -3.76 -20.82
C GLU A 77 12.58 -4.27 -19.44
N LEU A 78 12.98 -5.47 -19.01
CA LEU A 78 12.43 -6.14 -17.82
C LEU A 78 13.46 -6.57 -16.76
N SER A 79 14.76 -6.60 -17.06
CA SER A 79 15.79 -6.85 -16.04
C SER A 79 16.21 -5.55 -15.36
N PRO A 80 16.34 -5.51 -14.01
CA PRO A 80 16.95 -4.37 -13.33
C PRO A 80 18.45 -4.22 -13.66
N HIS A 81 19.09 -5.31 -14.10
CA HIS A 81 20.48 -5.37 -14.52
C HIS A 81 20.56 -6.13 -15.86
N PRO A 82 20.37 -5.46 -17.01
CA PRO A 82 20.26 -6.14 -18.30
C PRO A 82 21.60 -6.73 -18.79
N ASP A 83 22.72 -6.10 -18.39
CA ASP A 83 24.07 -6.51 -18.76
C ASP A 83 24.61 -7.68 -17.90
N GLU A 84 23.96 -8.02 -16.78
CA GLU A 84 24.40 -9.08 -15.87
C GLU A 84 23.76 -10.44 -16.19
N GLY A 85 24.54 -11.52 -16.10
CA GLY A 85 24.07 -12.89 -16.36
C GLY A 85 23.78 -13.21 -17.83
N ASN A 86 23.35 -14.44 -18.10
CA ASN A 86 23.20 -14.96 -19.46
C ASN A 86 22.22 -14.13 -20.33
N PRO A 87 22.39 -14.13 -21.67
CA PRO A 87 21.38 -13.62 -22.59
C PRO A 87 20.08 -14.42 -22.48
N TRP A 88 18.96 -13.75 -22.70
CA TRP A 88 17.64 -14.39 -22.68
C TRP A 88 17.32 -15.01 -24.05
N TYR A 89 16.67 -16.18 -24.05
CA TYR A 89 16.15 -16.85 -25.25
C TYR A 89 14.64 -17.05 -25.13
N PHE A 90 13.89 -16.55 -26.10
CA PHE A 90 12.44 -16.43 -26.00
C PHE A 90 11.68 -17.50 -26.78
N HIS A 91 10.80 -18.27 -26.12
CA HIS A 91 9.81 -19.10 -26.82
C HIS A 91 8.53 -18.32 -27.14
N PHE A 92 8.09 -18.41 -28.40
CA PHE A 92 6.85 -17.79 -28.86
C PHE A 92 5.63 -18.30 -28.07
N PRO A 93 4.66 -17.42 -27.71
CA PRO A 93 3.44 -17.84 -27.05
C PRO A 93 2.57 -18.74 -27.94
N ARG A 94 1.71 -19.56 -27.32
CA ARG A 94 0.78 -20.47 -28.03
C ARG A 94 -0.08 -19.70 -29.02
N GLY A 95 -0.07 -20.10 -30.29
CA GLY A 95 -0.89 -19.47 -31.34
C GLY A 95 -0.24 -18.24 -31.98
N TYR A 96 1.06 -18.01 -31.75
CA TYR A 96 1.89 -17.10 -32.52
C TYR A 96 2.95 -17.86 -33.32
N TRP A 97 3.13 -17.48 -34.59
CA TRP A 97 4.05 -18.15 -35.52
C TRP A 97 4.73 -17.15 -36.46
N LEU A 98 5.98 -17.44 -36.82
CA LEU A 98 6.75 -16.66 -37.79
C LEU A 98 6.50 -17.17 -39.22
N TYR A 99 6.30 -16.23 -40.15
CA TYR A 99 6.07 -16.48 -41.57
C TYR A 99 7.02 -15.66 -42.44
N GLU A 100 7.49 -16.25 -43.52
CA GLU A 100 8.09 -15.53 -44.64
C GLU A 100 7.04 -15.15 -45.68
N LYS A 101 7.14 -13.93 -46.21
CA LYS A 101 6.41 -13.45 -47.38
C LYS A 101 7.27 -12.48 -48.18
N SER A 102 7.58 -12.83 -49.43
CA SER A 102 8.43 -12.00 -50.31
C SER A 102 9.76 -11.59 -49.68
N LYS A 103 10.48 -12.52 -49.03
CA LYS A 103 11.72 -12.30 -48.25
C LYS A 103 11.60 -11.44 -46.98
N HIS A 104 10.40 -10.96 -46.63
CA HIS A 104 10.15 -10.30 -45.35
C HIS A 104 9.58 -11.29 -44.34
N LEU A 105 9.94 -11.11 -43.06
CA LEU A 105 9.48 -11.94 -41.95
C LEU A 105 8.33 -11.24 -41.21
N TRP A 106 7.34 -12.02 -40.79
CA TRP A 106 6.08 -11.54 -40.21
C TRP A 106 5.64 -12.47 -39.09
N VAL A 107 5.36 -11.94 -37.90
CA VAL A 107 4.68 -12.71 -36.86
C VAL A 107 3.17 -12.61 -37.07
N SER A 108 2.52 -13.76 -37.24
CA SER A 108 1.07 -13.91 -37.19
C SER A 108 0.65 -14.55 -35.86
N GLY A 109 -0.62 -14.40 -35.52
CA GLY A 109 -1.20 -14.84 -34.24
C GLY A 109 -2.04 -13.79 -33.54
N TYR A 110 -1.89 -12.50 -33.88
CA TYR A 110 -2.73 -11.46 -33.30
C TYR A 110 -4.23 -11.71 -33.60
N PRO A 111 -5.15 -11.51 -32.62
CA PRO A 111 -6.58 -11.83 -32.76
C PRO A 111 -7.25 -11.30 -34.04
N ILE A 112 -6.88 -10.09 -34.47
CA ILE A 112 -7.27 -9.55 -35.78
C ILE A 112 -6.29 -10.07 -36.83
N LYS A 113 -6.63 -11.18 -37.48
CA LYS A 113 -5.81 -11.91 -38.47
C LYS A 113 -5.06 -11.06 -39.52
N ALA A 114 -5.60 -9.91 -39.93
CA ALA A 114 -4.97 -9.02 -40.90
C ALA A 114 -3.78 -8.20 -40.33
N LYS A 115 -3.64 -8.12 -39.01
CA LYS A 115 -2.55 -7.44 -38.30
C LYS A 115 -1.39 -8.41 -38.08
N LEU A 116 -0.21 -8.03 -38.56
CA LEU A 116 1.03 -8.81 -38.49
C LEU A 116 2.15 -7.92 -37.95
N PHE A 117 3.00 -8.43 -37.06
CA PHE A 117 4.18 -7.71 -36.59
C PHE A 117 5.36 -7.94 -37.55
N LYS A 118 6.06 -6.88 -37.95
CA LYS A 118 7.14 -6.91 -38.97
C LYS A 118 8.53 -7.03 -38.37
N THR A 119 8.67 -6.63 -37.10
CA THR A 119 9.96 -6.55 -36.40
C THR A 119 9.85 -7.15 -34.99
N PRO A 120 10.97 -7.62 -34.40
CA PRO A 120 11.02 -8.02 -33.00
C PRO A 120 10.56 -6.91 -32.06
N GLN A 121 10.82 -5.65 -32.39
CA GLN A 121 10.42 -4.47 -31.61
C GLN A 121 8.88 -4.30 -31.58
N GLU A 122 8.22 -4.36 -32.74
CA GLU A 122 6.76 -4.26 -32.82
C GLU A 122 6.06 -5.37 -32.01
N PHE A 123 6.59 -6.60 -32.04
CA PHE A 123 6.04 -7.73 -31.31
C PHE A 123 6.43 -7.72 -29.82
N GLY A 124 7.64 -7.26 -29.48
CA GLY A 124 8.17 -7.18 -28.12
C GLY A 124 7.27 -6.38 -27.18
N LEU A 125 6.70 -5.27 -27.65
CA LEU A 125 5.72 -4.48 -26.89
C LEU A 125 4.43 -5.27 -26.58
N HIS A 126 4.00 -6.16 -27.48
CA HIS A 126 2.87 -7.06 -27.24
C HIS A 126 3.24 -8.18 -26.26
N LEU A 127 4.47 -8.67 -26.31
CA LEU A 127 4.99 -9.69 -25.39
C LEU A 127 5.16 -9.15 -23.97
N ILE A 128 5.64 -7.92 -23.80
CA ILE A 128 5.70 -7.22 -22.50
C ILE A 128 4.29 -7.13 -21.90
N TRP A 129 3.30 -6.74 -22.71
CA TRP A 129 1.90 -6.75 -22.27
C TRP A 129 1.38 -8.16 -21.95
N LEU A 130 1.73 -9.19 -22.73
CA LEU A 130 1.36 -10.59 -22.46
C LEU A 130 2.01 -11.16 -21.18
N MET A 131 3.17 -10.64 -20.77
CA MET A 131 3.82 -10.96 -19.49
C MET A 131 3.32 -10.09 -18.33
N SER A 132 2.67 -8.96 -18.62
CA SER A 132 2.00 -8.11 -17.64
C SER A 132 0.71 -8.76 -17.08
N PRO A 133 0.15 -8.26 -15.96
CA PRO A 133 -1.15 -8.69 -15.47
C PRO A 133 -2.35 -8.07 -16.20
N SER A 134 -2.17 -7.11 -17.12
CA SER A 134 -3.31 -6.48 -17.81
C SER A 134 -3.86 -7.36 -18.92
N MET A 135 -5.18 -7.53 -18.95
CA MET A 135 -5.92 -8.22 -20.01
C MET A 135 -6.55 -7.24 -21.03
N ASP A 136 -6.43 -5.93 -20.83
CA ASP A 136 -6.97 -4.93 -21.75
C ASP A 136 -5.93 -4.57 -22.82
N TYR A 137 -6.33 -4.65 -24.09
CA TYR A 137 -5.51 -4.23 -25.22
C TYR A 137 -5.21 -2.72 -25.20
N MET A 138 -6.00 -1.90 -24.50
CA MET A 138 -5.69 -0.46 -24.36
C MET A 138 -4.41 -0.21 -23.53
N ASP A 139 -4.05 -1.10 -22.60
CA ASP A 139 -2.78 -1.06 -21.87
C ASP A 139 -1.60 -1.57 -22.72
N CYS A 140 -1.87 -2.16 -23.89
CA CYS A 140 -0.84 -2.68 -24.77
C CYS A 140 -0.32 -1.58 -25.72
N CYS A 141 0.88 -1.09 -25.44
CA CYS A 141 1.59 -0.09 -26.26
C CYS A 141 2.05 -0.60 -27.65
N CYS A 142 1.68 -1.82 -28.07
CA CYS A 142 2.06 -2.34 -29.38
C CYS A 142 1.25 -1.69 -30.52
N ILE A 143 1.85 -1.66 -31.71
CA ILE A 143 1.30 -1.02 -32.93
C ILE A 143 -0.09 -1.53 -33.35
N HIS A 144 -0.54 -2.67 -32.84
CA HIS A 144 -1.82 -3.29 -33.20
C HIS A 144 -2.94 -3.05 -32.21
N CYS A 145 -2.63 -2.65 -30.97
CA CYS A 145 -3.59 -2.57 -29.88
C CYS A 145 -4.04 -1.14 -29.63
N ASN A 146 -3.23 -0.33 -28.94
CA ASN A 146 -3.50 1.07 -28.69
C ASN A 146 -3.03 1.94 -29.88
N LEU A 147 -3.68 1.77 -31.04
CA LEU A 147 -3.53 2.67 -32.18
C LEU A 147 -4.09 4.05 -31.82
N PRO A 148 -3.29 5.13 -31.86
CA PRO A 148 -3.84 6.48 -31.74
C PRO A 148 -4.88 6.69 -32.83
N LYS A 149 -6.06 7.24 -32.48
CA LYS A 149 -7.07 7.65 -33.46
C LYS A 149 -6.58 8.88 -34.22
N VAL A 150 -5.68 8.67 -35.18
CA VAL A 150 -5.34 9.66 -36.20
C VAL A 150 -6.66 10.03 -36.91
N PRO A 151 -7.08 11.30 -36.92
CA PRO A 151 -8.21 11.72 -37.74
C PRO A 151 -7.93 11.37 -39.20
N SER A 152 -8.94 10.91 -39.94
CA SER A 152 -8.78 10.48 -41.33
C SER A 152 -8.52 11.65 -42.28
N ALA A 153 -7.32 12.21 -42.23
CA ALA A 153 -6.75 13.08 -43.24
C ALA A 153 -6.05 12.22 -44.31
N ALA A 154 -6.37 12.48 -45.58
CA ALA A 154 -5.52 12.07 -46.68
C ALA A 154 -4.25 12.97 -46.71
N ASP A 155 -3.22 12.46 -47.36
CA ASP A 155 -1.96 13.13 -47.73
C ASP A 155 -1.06 13.60 -46.57
N GLY A 156 0.19 13.14 -46.62
CA GLY A 156 1.06 13.08 -45.43
C GLY A 156 2.07 14.21 -45.26
N ALA A 157 2.48 14.42 -44.01
CA ALA A 157 3.75 15.03 -43.62
C ALA A 157 4.19 14.43 -42.25
N ALA A 158 5.50 14.48 -41.94
CA ALA A 158 6.04 13.96 -40.69
C ALA A 158 6.05 15.02 -39.56
N PRO A 159 5.90 14.63 -38.28
CA PRO A 159 5.87 15.58 -37.15
C PRO A 159 7.27 15.93 -36.61
N MET A 160 7.43 17.17 -36.14
CA MET A 160 8.57 17.64 -35.34
C MET A 160 8.16 17.89 -33.88
N LEU A 161 9.14 17.82 -32.97
CA LEU A 161 9.00 18.10 -31.54
C LEU A 161 9.29 19.58 -31.21
N PRO A 162 8.59 20.20 -30.24
CA PRO A 162 9.00 21.46 -29.60
C PRO A 162 9.61 21.24 -28.20
N ALA A 163 10.49 22.15 -27.78
CA ALA A 163 11.16 22.14 -26.47
C ALA A 163 10.47 23.04 -25.41
N GLY A 164 10.88 22.92 -24.14
CA GLY A 164 10.29 23.63 -23.00
C GLY A 164 10.96 24.95 -22.60
N SER A 165 10.44 25.59 -21.54
CA SER A 165 10.90 26.89 -21.02
C SER A 165 10.77 27.02 -19.49
N ALA A 166 11.63 27.84 -18.86
CA ALA A 166 11.83 27.93 -17.41
C ALA A 166 10.96 29.00 -16.69
N PRO A 167 10.83 28.98 -15.33
CA PRO A 167 9.90 29.82 -14.59
C PRO A 167 10.47 31.14 -14.04
N SER A 168 9.59 32.09 -13.71
CA SER A 168 9.92 33.38 -13.08
C SER A 168 9.51 33.45 -11.60
N LYS A 169 10.29 34.19 -10.81
CA LYS A 169 10.09 34.41 -9.36
C LYS A 169 9.18 35.61 -9.09
N ASN A 170 8.46 35.59 -7.96
CA ASN A 170 8.27 36.78 -7.12
C ASN A 170 7.83 36.40 -5.70
N SER A 171 8.14 37.25 -4.72
CA SER A 171 8.03 36.95 -3.29
C SER A 171 7.66 38.18 -2.45
N ILE A 172 6.75 38.04 -1.48
CA ILE A 172 6.49 38.97 -0.37
C ILE A 172 5.91 38.17 0.82
N ALA A 173 6.27 38.56 2.05
CA ALA A 173 5.72 38.04 3.31
C ALA A 173 5.19 39.22 4.16
N PRO A 174 4.20 39.04 5.05
CA PRO A 174 4.48 38.70 6.47
C PRO A 174 3.31 37.88 7.12
N PRO A 175 3.12 37.79 8.46
CA PRO A 175 4.02 38.01 9.61
C PRO A 175 4.29 36.73 10.44
N LYS A 176 5.03 36.85 11.55
CA LYS A 176 5.33 35.74 12.49
C LYS A 176 4.30 35.64 13.63
N VAL A 177 4.05 34.41 14.09
CA VAL A 177 3.42 34.09 15.39
C VAL A 177 4.19 32.90 15.99
N SER A 178 4.50 32.93 17.28
CA SER A 178 5.30 31.89 17.96
C SER A 178 4.48 30.65 18.32
N PRO A 179 5.08 29.44 18.29
CA PRO A 179 4.45 28.23 18.84
C PRO A 179 4.30 28.29 20.36
N VAL A 180 3.25 27.65 20.88
CA VAL A 180 3.05 27.38 22.31
C VAL A 180 3.71 26.04 22.68
N PRO A 181 4.36 25.87 23.85
CA PRO A 181 5.00 24.62 24.25
C PRO A 181 4.00 23.46 24.44
N LEU A 182 4.45 22.22 24.19
CA LEU A 182 3.71 21.02 24.59
C LEU A 182 3.94 20.71 26.09
N PRO A 183 3.03 19.97 26.77
CA PRO A 183 3.17 19.65 28.19
C PRO A 183 4.28 18.62 28.47
N THR A 184 5.06 18.85 29.53
CA THR A 184 6.07 17.90 30.03
C THR A 184 5.42 16.77 30.82
N ILE A 185 5.57 15.52 30.36
CA ILE A 185 5.12 14.34 31.10
C ILE A 185 6.00 14.15 32.34
N HIS A 186 5.38 14.09 33.53
CA HIS A 186 6.06 13.72 34.78
C HIS A 186 6.15 12.19 34.90
N GLY A 187 7.31 11.66 35.32
CA GLY A 187 7.51 10.21 35.35
C GLY A 187 8.80 9.66 35.97
N GLN A 188 9.53 10.42 36.79
CA GLN A 188 10.68 9.90 37.55
C GLN A 188 10.70 10.43 38.99
N LEU A 189 11.08 9.56 39.93
CA LEU A 189 11.11 9.84 41.37
C LEU A 189 12.43 10.50 41.80
N PRO A 190 12.43 11.31 42.87
CA PRO A 190 13.59 12.11 43.26
C PRO A 190 14.61 11.33 44.09
N THR A 191 15.90 11.50 43.77
CA THR A 191 17.03 11.09 44.62
C THR A 191 17.73 12.34 45.16
N MET A 192 17.74 12.52 46.49
CA MET A 192 18.42 13.65 47.14
C MET A 192 19.93 13.38 47.33
N PRO A 193 20.78 14.43 47.43
CA PRO A 193 22.23 14.29 47.33
C PRO A 193 22.93 13.90 48.64
N GLY A 194 24.06 13.19 48.53
CA GLY A 194 25.02 12.89 49.60
C GLY A 194 26.43 13.35 49.24
N GLN A 195 27.30 13.56 50.24
CA GLN A 195 28.55 14.33 50.08
C GLN A 195 29.80 13.48 49.72
N LEU A 196 30.80 14.19 49.16
CA LEU A 196 32.25 13.95 49.09
C LEU A 196 32.87 13.29 50.37
N PRO A 197 34.08 12.64 50.34
CA PRO A 197 35.29 13.22 49.71
C PRO A 197 36.48 12.32 49.22
N THR A 198 37.29 12.92 48.31
CA THR A 198 38.77 12.84 48.14
C THR A 198 39.60 11.53 48.21
N LYS A 199 40.37 11.23 47.13
CA LYS A 199 41.86 11.33 47.02
C LYS A 199 42.34 10.90 45.60
N GLN A 200 43.22 11.64 44.90
CA GLN A 200 44.72 11.56 44.84
C GLN A 200 45.26 10.17 44.44
N ALA A 201 46.20 9.97 43.49
CA ALA A 201 46.91 10.81 42.49
C ALA A 201 47.54 9.86 41.39
N LEU A 202 48.52 10.13 40.49
CA LEU A 202 49.50 11.21 40.21
C LEU A 202 50.13 11.04 38.78
N SER A 203 50.57 12.12 38.11
CA SER A 203 51.51 12.19 36.94
C SER A 203 51.13 11.54 35.58
N GLY A 204 51.58 12.04 34.40
CA GLY A 204 52.46 13.18 34.11
C GLY A 204 52.61 13.56 32.61
N GLN A 205 53.38 14.64 32.34
CA GLN A 205 53.64 15.34 31.04
C GLN A 205 54.38 14.44 29.99
N ILE A 206 54.62 14.78 28.70
CA ILE A 206 54.71 16.05 27.91
C ILE A 206 54.36 15.72 26.40
N SER A 207 54.40 16.51 25.29
CA SER A 207 54.99 17.81 24.85
C SER A 207 54.27 18.40 23.59
N GLN A 208 54.94 19.24 22.78
CA GLN A 208 54.51 19.84 21.48
C GLN A 208 55.61 19.67 20.38
N PRO A 209 55.48 20.21 19.14
CA PRO A 209 55.87 21.63 18.88
C PRO A 209 55.13 22.38 17.72
N ALA A 210 55.14 23.73 17.70
CA ALA A 210 55.45 24.63 16.55
C ALA A 210 55.00 26.13 16.72
N GLN A 211 55.63 27.02 15.95
CA GLN A 211 55.73 28.51 16.01
C GLN A 211 55.19 29.18 14.70
N PRO A 212 55.26 30.52 14.42
CA PRO A 212 55.36 31.76 15.22
C PRO A 212 54.32 32.90 14.79
N PRO A 213 54.59 34.23 14.55
CA PRO A 213 53.99 35.31 15.38
C PRO A 213 53.46 36.63 14.70
N SER A 214 52.95 37.58 15.54
CA SER A 214 52.79 39.06 15.32
C SER A 214 51.72 39.54 14.30
N GLY A 215 51.00 40.68 14.43
CA GLY A 215 50.91 41.80 15.40
C GLY A 215 49.83 42.83 14.89
N SER A 216 49.59 44.06 15.40
CA SER A 216 49.95 44.78 16.65
C SER A 216 49.35 46.22 16.69
N HIS A 217 49.09 46.78 17.89
CA HIS A 217 49.01 48.22 18.29
C HIS A 217 47.77 49.16 18.05
N ASN A 218 47.29 49.72 19.19
CA ASN A 218 46.98 51.14 19.52
C ASN A 218 45.85 51.94 18.80
N ALA A 219 45.33 53.08 19.31
CA ALA A 219 45.00 53.61 20.67
C ALA A 219 44.39 55.05 20.55
N THR A 220 43.76 55.58 21.62
CA THR A 220 43.50 57.03 21.93
C THR A 220 42.60 57.88 20.98
N GLU A 221 41.90 58.98 21.36
CA GLU A 221 41.19 59.41 22.61
C GLU A 221 40.16 60.58 22.33
N PRO A 222 39.66 61.50 23.21
CA PRO A 222 38.19 61.66 23.38
C PRO A 222 37.56 63.10 23.36
N ALA A 223 36.24 63.13 23.64
CA ALA A 223 35.44 64.21 24.28
C ALA A 223 35.08 65.47 23.43
N THR A 224 34.12 66.37 23.78
CA THR A 224 33.26 66.61 24.98
C THR A 224 31.86 67.17 24.58
N ALA A 225 30.82 67.02 25.44
CA ALA A 225 29.83 68.07 25.86
C ALA A 225 28.41 67.55 26.28
N ASP A 226 27.91 67.99 27.45
CA ASP A 226 26.52 67.90 28.00
C ASP A 226 25.80 69.29 27.89
N PRO A 227 24.61 69.61 28.50
CA PRO A 227 23.55 68.87 29.23
C PRO A 227 22.11 69.17 28.63
N PRO A 228 20.92 69.21 29.32
CA PRO A 228 20.47 68.73 30.66
C PRO A 228 19.08 67.99 30.76
N VAL A 229 18.90 67.19 31.84
CA VAL A 229 17.83 67.18 32.91
C VAL A 229 16.42 67.81 32.65
N PRO A 230 15.24 67.34 33.20
CA PRO A 230 14.92 66.27 34.20
C PRO A 230 13.81 65.24 33.81
N ALA A 231 13.48 64.33 34.73
CA ALA A 231 12.48 63.26 34.64
C ALA A 231 11.04 63.63 35.09
N ALA A 232 10.04 62.80 34.72
CA ALA A 232 8.75 62.69 35.40
C ALA A 232 8.07 61.30 35.28
N GLN A 233 7.79 60.69 36.44
CA GLN A 233 6.64 59.82 36.80
C GLN A 233 6.19 58.64 35.89
N ALA A 234 6.15 57.45 36.50
CA ALA A 234 5.35 56.30 36.05
C ALA A 234 4.33 55.88 37.14
N PRO A 235 3.05 55.60 36.81
CA PRO A 235 2.04 55.17 37.79
C PRO A 235 2.12 53.65 38.11
N PRO A 236 1.59 53.20 39.27
CA PRO A 236 1.90 51.88 39.84
C PRO A 236 0.95 50.73 39.44
N GLN A 237 1.38 49.50 39.74
CA GLN A 237 0.57 48.28 39.64
C GLN A 237 -0.50 48.21 40.76
N PRO A 238 -1.72 47.74 40.49
CA PRO A 238 -2.64 47.27 41.53
C PRO A 238 -2.25 45.86 42.01
N GLN A 239 -2.12 45.67 43.32
CA GLN A 239 -1.92 44.35 43.93
C GLN A 239 -3.24 43.58 44.01
N ALA A 240 -3.23 42.28 43.70
CA ALA A 240 -4.38 41.40 43.89
C ALA A 240 -4.37 40.77 45.30
N GLN A 241 -5.36 41.10 46.12
CA GLN A 241 -5.68 40.35 47.34
C GLN A 241 -6.83 39.37 47.07
N SER A 242 -6.62 38.08 47.35
CA SER A 242 -7.66 37.05 47.50
C SER A 242 -7.02 35.90 48.26
N GLN A 243 -7.11 35.88 49.58
CA GLN A 243 -8.16 35.18 50.34
C GLN A 243 -8.25 33.68 49.99
N SER A 244 -7.64 32.87 50.86
CA SER A 244 -7.74 31.42 50.85
C SER A 244 -9.11 30.95 51.34
N PHE A 245 -9.86 30.25 50.48
CA PHE A 245 -11.04 29.48 50.89
C PHE A 245 -10.73 27.98 50.84
N ALA A 246 -10.93 27.32 51.97
CA ALA A 246 -10.96 25.86 52.06
C ALA A 246 -12.42 25.36 51.98
N PRO A 247 -12.68 24.24 51.30
CA PRO A 247 -13.88 23.45 51.53
C PRO A 247 -13.57 22.13 52.27
N ALA A 248 -14.30 21.95 53.37
CA ALA A 248 -14.56 20.74 54.15
C ALA A 248 -13.90 19.40 53.72
N GLN A 249 -13.18 18.78 54.68
CA GLN A 249 -13.10 17.32 54.75
C GLN A 249 -14.49 16.73 55.03
N ALA A 250 -14.88 15.68 54.33
CA ALA A 250 -16.05 14.87 54.65
C ALA A 250 -15.62 13.44 54.99
N HIS A 251 -15.42 13.16 56.28
CA HIS A 251 -15.26 11.79 56.76
C HIS A 251 -16.60 11.06 56.76
N VAL A 252 -16.67 9.91 56.07
CA VAL A 252 -17.68 8.87 56.31
C VAL A 252 -16.91 7.54 56.42
N PRO A 253 -17.13 6.71 57.46
CA PRO A 253 -16.16 5.69 57.84
C PRO A 253 -16.31 4.37 57.10
N THR A 254 -15.20 3.63 57.02
CA THR A 254 -15.19 2.20 56.69
C THR A 254 -15.74 1.39 57.87
N GLN A 255 -16.78 0.58 57.64
CA GLN A 255 -17.06 -0.61 58.45
C GLN A 255 -17.38 -1.79 57.54
N SER A 256 -16.73 -2.92 57.83
CA SER A 256 -16.99 -4.23 57.25
C SER A 256 -17.74 -5.09 58.27
N ILE A 257 -18.68 -5.93 57.82
CA ILE A 257 -19.11 -7.18 58.50
C ILE A 257 -20.14 -7.94 57.63
N ALA A 258 -20.23 -9.25 57.89
CA ALA A 258 -21.30 -10.20 57.48
C ALA A 258 -21.45 -10.56 56.00
N GLN A 259 -21.15 -11.85 55.74
CA GLN A 259 -21.70 -12.63 54.64
C GLN A 259 -23.22 -12.77 54.78
N ALA A 260 -23.93 -12.95 53.66
CA ALA A 260 -25.21 -13.65 53.64
C ALA A 260 -25.31 -14.50 52.36
N GLN A 261 -25.69 -15.77 52.51
CA GLN A 261 -25.97 -16.68 51.38
C GLN A 261 -27.44 -16.57 50.99
N THR A 262 -27.79 -16.90 49.75
CA THR A 262 -29.14 -17.36 49.43
C THR A 262 -29.07 -18.39 48.30
N GLN A 263 -29.25 -19.66 48.65
CA GLN A 263 -29.51 -20.74 47.70
C GLN A 263 -31.00 -21.09 47.71
N ALA A 264 -31.48 -21.49 46.54
CA ALA A 264 -32.59 -22.43 46.29
C ALA A 264 -33.94 -22.25 47.01
N LEU A 265 -35.01 -22.32 46.21
CA LEU A 265 -36.07 -23.30 46.46
C LEU A 265 -36.78 -23.66 45.14
N MET A 266 -37.10 -24.95 44.97
CA MET A 266 -37.99 -25.44 43.91
C MET A 266 -39.45 -25.38 44.40
N PRO A 267 -40.42 -25.67 43.53
CA PRO A 267 -41.19 -26.89 43.80
C PRO A 267 -41.01 -27.98 42.72
N ALA A 268 -41.16 -29.23 43.12
CA ALA A 268 -41.30 -30.36 42.21
C ALA A 268 -42.79 -30.66 41.94
N LEU A 269 -43.07 -31.44 40.91
CA LEU A 269 -44.26 -32.30 40.87
C LEU A 269 -43.84 -33.72 40.44
N GLU A 270 -44.65 -34.70 40.82
CA GLU A 270 -44.24 -36.09 40.96
C GLU A 270 -45.23 -37.03 40.27
N SER A 271 -44.75 -38.05 39.56
CA SER A 271 -45.35 -39.40 39.53
C SER A 271 -44.52 -40.38 38.70
N GLN A 272 -44.44 -41.62 39.20
CA GLN A 272 -43.99 -42.83 38.51
C GLN A 272 -45.17 -43.83 38.50
N PRO A 273 -45.16 -44.90 37.69
CA PRO A 273 -44.76 -46.20 38.27
C PRO A 273 -44.02 -47.14 37.28
N GLN A 274 -43.73 -48.36 37.73
CA GLN A 274 -42.79 -49.33 37.13
C GLN A 274 -43.45 -50.55 36.44
N ALA A 275 -42.57 -51.44 35.93
CA ALA A 275 -42.73 -52.88 35.65
C ALA A 275 -43.13 -53.27 34.19
N ALA A 276 -42.70 -54.42 33.64
CA ALA A 276 -41.94 -55.56 34.20
C ALA A 276 -40.93 -56.19 33.19
N GLN A 277 -40.13 -57.16 33.65
CA GLN A 277 -39.34 -58.07 32.79
C GLN A 277 -40.21 -59.26 32.29
N PRO A 278 -39.71 -60.14 31.39
CA PRO A 278 -39.02 -61.34 31.90
C PRO A 278 -37.78 -61.80 31.11
N LEU A 279 -37.07 -62.78 31.68
CA LEU A 279 -35.87 -63.45 31.17
C LEU A 279 -36.21 -64.70 30.33
N LEU A 280 -35.28 -65.20 29.49
CA LEU A 280 -34.96 -66.64 29.33
C LEU A 280 -33.74 -66.89 28.42
N GLN A 281 -33.14 -68.08 28.52
CA GLN A 281 -32.00 -68.58 27.72
C GLN A 281 -32.35 -69.96 27.08
N PRO A 282 -31.38 -70.75 26.59
CA PRO A 282 -30.91 -70.84 25.20
C PRO A 282 -31.42 -72.14 24.50
N PRO A 283 -30.94 -72.48 23.28
CA PRO A 283 -29.99 -73.62 23.25
C PRO A 283 -28.95 -73.66 22.11
N ALA A 284 -27.90 -74.47 22.36
CA ALA A 284 -27.14 -75.32 21.43
C ALA A 284 -26.31 -74.74 20.26
N GLN A 285 -25.16 -75.39 20.03
CA GLN A 285 -24.24 -75.22 18.89
C GLN A 285 -24.64 -76.17 17.74
N LEU A 286 -24.18 -75.91 16.51
CA LEU A 286 -23.66 -76.97 15.63
C LEU A 286 -22.78 -76.43 14.48
N GLN A 287 -21.61 -77.06 14.34
CA GLN A 287 -20.71 -77.20 13.17
C GLN A 287 -20.34 -76.01 12.27
N ALA A 288 -19.02 -75.88 12.07
CA ALA A 288 -18.37 -74.94 11.15
C ALA A 288 -18.01 -75.58 9.80
N GLN A 289 -17.77 -74.75 8.77
CA GLN A 289 -16.61 -74.90 7.88
C GLN A 289 -16.18 -73.51 7.34
N PRO A 290 -14.94 -73.36 6.80
CA PRO A 290 -14.26 -72.06 6.77
C PRO A 290 -14.41 -71.27 5.45
N GLN A 291 -14.41 -69.94 5.57
CA GLN A 291 -14.02 -69.04 4.47
C GLN A 291 -12.85 -68.14 4.89
N SER A 292 -11.78 -68.24 4.11
CA SER A 292 -10.58 -67.40 4.01
C SER A 292 -10.57 -66.05 4.77
N GLN A 293 -9.60 -65.90 5.68
CA GLN A 293 -9.06 -64.59 6.06
C GLN A 293 -8.23 -64.00 4.91
N PRO A 294 -8.39 -62.71 4.60
CA PRO A 294 -7.29 -61.83 4.25
C PRO A 294 -6.67 -61.25 5.52
N GLN A 295 -5.34 -61.05 5.53
CA GLN A 295 -4.63 -60.52 6.69
C GLN A 295 -5.01 -59.05 6.96
N THR A 296 -5.32 -58.73 8.22
CA THR A 296 -5.28 -57.35 8.71
C THR A 296 -3.83 -56.86 8.74
N GLN A 297 -3.35 -56.32 7.61
CA GLN A 297 -2.11 -55.56 7.61
C GLN A 297 -2.30 -54.32 8.48
N THR A 298 -1.54 -54.26 9.57
CA THR A 298 -1.27 -53.02 10.29
C THR A 298 -0.48 -52.09 9.38
N GLN A 299 -1.18 -51.32 8.54
CA GLN A 299 -0.58 -50.18 7.86
C GLN A 299 -0.14 -49.17 8.91
N SER A 300 1.16 -49.17 9.19
CA SER A 300 1.84 -48.04 9.80
C SER A 300 1.55 -46.80 8.95
N GLN A 301 0.78 -45.86 9.51
CA GLN A 301 0.66 -44.54 8.90
C GLN A 301 2.07 -43.96 8.77
N PRO A 302 2.48 -43.46 7.59
CA PRO A 302 3.73 -42.73 7.46
C PRO A 302 3.72 -41.56 8.46
N PRO A 303 4.85 -41.22 9.10
CA PRO A 303 4.90 -40.06 9.97
C PRO A 303 4.45 -38.83 9.19
N ASN A 304 3.58 -38.04 9.83
CA ASN A 304 2.82 -36.95 9.21
C ASN A 304 3.78 -35.97 8.49
N GLN A 305 3.89 -36.09 7.16
CA GLN A 305 4.79 -35.25 6.39
C GLN A 305 4.28 -33.81 6.48
N THR A 306 5.05 -32.97 7.16
CA THR A 306 4.91 -31.51 7.12
C THR A 306 5.08 -31.05 5.69
N ARG A 307 3.95 -30.98 4.95
CA ARG A 307 3.88 -30.40 3.61
C ARG A 307 4.52 -29.01 3.72
N PRO A 308 5.63 -28.73 3.02
CA PRO A 308 6.32 -27.46 3.18
C PRO A 308 5.36 -26.34 2.81
N SER A 309 5.20 -25.37 3.71
CA SER A 309 4.38 -24.19 3.45
C SER A 309 4.86 -23.53 2.14
N PRO A 310 3.95 -23.21 1.20
CA PRO A 310 4.37 -22.66 -0.08
C PRO A 310 5.11 -21.34 0.15
N ILE A 311 6.32 -21.22 -0.41
CA ILE A 311 7.16 -20.04 -0.26
C ILE A 311 6.42 -18.83 -0.83
N ILE A 312 6.02 -17.91 0.05
CA ILE A 312 5.23 -16.73 -0.32
C ILE A 312 6.16 -15.72 -1.00
N LYS A 313 6.06 -15.61 -2.33
CA LYS A 313 6.76 -14.57 -3.08
C LYS A 313 6.04 -13.23 -2.92
N TRP A 314 6.49 -12.43 -1.96
CA TRP A 314 6.01 -11.06 -1.76
C TRP A 314 6.33 -10.17 -2.97
N SER A 315 5.38 -9.33 -3.38
CA SER A 315 5.46 -8.57 -4.65
C SER A 315 4.73 -7.22 -4.58
N LEU A 316 4.82 -6.51 -3.45
CA LEU A 316 4.21 -5.19 -3.26
C LEU A 316 4.75 -4.17 -4.27
N GLN A 317 3.88 -3.61 -5.10
CA GLN A 317 4.24 -2.60 -6.11
C GLN A 317 4.21 -1.17 -5.56
N ALA A 318 3.36 -0.90 -4.56
CA ALA A 318 3.09 0.44 -4.09
C ALA A 318 4.10 0.95 -3.04
N PRO A 319 4.50 2.24 -3.08
CA PRO A 319 5.53 2.79 -2.20
C PRO A 319 5.18 2.68 -0.72
N PHE A 320 6.21 2.55 0.14
CA PHE A 320 6.02 2.37 1.58
C PHE A 320 5.43 3.57 2.31
N LEU A 321 5.60 4.80 1.79
CA LEU A 321 5.02 6.01 2.39
C LEU A 321 3.67 6.36 1.74
N PHE A 322 3.67 7.33 0.82
CA PHE A 322 2.47 8.00 0.32
C PHE A 322 1.99 7.44 -1.01
N ARG A 323 0.69 7.20 -1.14
CA ARG A 323 0.06 6.57 -2.31
C ARG A 323 -1.07 7.43 -2.89
N ALA A 324 -1.33 7.29 -4.19
CA ALA A 324 -2.43 7.99 -4.85
C ALA A 324 -3.78 7.58 -4.24
N GLY A 325 -4.64 8.56 -3.96
CA GLY A 325 -5.94 8.39 -3.30
C GLY A 325 -5.90 8.35 -1.77
N GLU A 326 -4.73 8.36 -1.11
CA GLU A 326 -4.65 8.44 0.36
C GLU A 326 -5.01 9.83 0.91
N LEU A 327 -5.66 9.85 2.06
CA LEU A 327 -5.88 11.03 2.89
C LEU A 327 -4.62 11.30 3.72
N VAL A 328 -4.14 12.54 3.69
CA VAL A 328 -2.93 12.98 4.37
C VAL A 328 -3.14 14.31 5.08
N TRP A 329 -2.32 14.54 6.11
CA TRP A 329 -2.05 15.90 6.58
C TRP A 329 -0.98 16.52 5.68
N TYR A 330 -1.16 17.78 5.29
CA TYR A 330 -0.16 18.55 4.56
C TYR A 330 0.10 19.92 5.21
N GLN A 331 1.34 20.40 5.10
CA GLN A 331 1.75 21.68 5.65
C GLN A 331 1.32 22.82 4.72
N ASN A 332 0.53 23.74 5.28
CA ASN A 332 0.07 24.97 4.65
C ASN A 332 0.59 26.17 5.46
N VAL A 333 1.71 26.74 5.01
CA VAL A 333 2.48 27.77 5.74
C VAL A 333 2.86 27.24 7.14
N ASN A 334 2.27 27.78 8.21
CA ASN A 334 2.55 27.40 9.60
C ASN A 334 1.43 26.54 10.21
N SER A 335 0.60 25.89 9.38
CA SER A 335 -0.57 25.13 9.81
C SER A 335 -0.69 23.80 9.08
N TRP A 336 -1.19 22.77 9.77
CA TRP A 336 -1.59 21.52 9.12
C TRP A 336 -3.00 21.66 8.51
N ARG A 337 -3.20 20.97 7.38
CA ARG A 337 -4.46 20.89 6.62
C ARG A 337 -4.66 19.45 6.15
N LEU A 338 -5.91 19.11 5.85
CA LEU A 338 -6.28 17.78 5.36
C LEU A 338 -6.49 17.81 3.85
N GLY A 339 -6.00 16.80 3.15
CA GLY A 339 -6.15 16.68 1.70
C GLY A 339 -5.89 15.26 1.20
N VAL A 340 -6.32 14.97 -0.02
CA VAL A 340 -6.17 13.64 -0.64
C VAL A 340 -5.18 13.73 -1.79
N ILE A 341 -4.27 12.76 -1.87
CA ILE A 341 -3.26 12.68 -2.93
C ILE A 341 -3.95 12.40 -4.26
N ALA A 342 -3.79 13.32 -5.21
CA ALA A 342 -4.44 13.30 -6.52
C ALA A 342 -3.77 12.34 -7.51
N ALA A 343 -2.45 12.16 -7.39
CA ALA A 343 -1.62 11.41 -8.34
C ALA A 343 -0.43 10.77 -7.61
N PRO A 344 0.11 9.64 -8.10
CA PRO A 344 1.37 9.09 -7.60
C PRO A 344 2.52 10.09 -7.85
N GLY A 345 3.54 10.03 -6.99
CA GLY A 345 4.71 10.88 -7.08
C GLY A 345 5.87 10.27 -6.32
N ASN A 346 7.10 10.55 -6.77
CA ASN A 346 8.31 10.03 -6.15
C ASN A 346 8.89 11.03 -5.14
N GLU A 347 8.93 12.30 -5.50
CA GLU A 347 9.46 13.40 -4.68
C GLU A 347 8.40 14.44 -4.31
N SER A 348 7.48 14.72 -5.24
CA SER A 348 6.39 15.69 -5.07
C SER A 348 5.05 15.10 -5.47
N PHE A 349 4.02 15.51 -4.75
CA PHE A 349 2.66 14.97 -4.83
C PHE A 349 1.69 16.13 -5.07
N GLN A 350 0.76 15.95 -5.99
CA GLN A 350 -0.41 16.81 -6.07
C GLN A 350 -1.41 16.36 -5.02
N VAL A 351 -1.87 17.27 -4.16
CA VAL A 351 -2.90 16.98 -3.14
C VAL A 351 -4.06 17.97 -3.28
N ILE A 352 -5.28 17.42 -3.24
CA ILE A 352 -6.54 18.15 -3.29
C ILE A 352 -6.94 18.43 -1.84
N PRO A 353 -7.02 19.69 -1.38
CA PRO A 353 -7.54 19.98 -0.05
C PRO A 353 -8.98 19.47 0.07
N ILE A 354 -9.28 18.77 1.17
CA ILE A 354 -10.67 18.34 1.45
C ILE A 354 -11.38 19.42 2.27
N GLY A 355 -12.68 19.54 2.05
CA GLY A 355 -13.54 20.55 2.66
C GLY A 355 -14.97 20.26 2.26
N HIS A 356 -15.63 21.22 1.60
CA HIS A 356 -16.86 20.97 0.86
C HIS A 356 -16.78 21.58 -0.55
N SER A 357 -17.37 20.91 -1.54
CA SER A 357 -17.32 21.28 -2.96
C SER A 357 -17.79 22.72 -3.25
N ALA A 358 -18.77 23.21 -2.50
CA ALA A 358 -19.28 24.60 -2.55
C ALA A 358 -18.24 25.68 -2.14
N ALA A 359 -17.10 25.26 -1.59
CA ALA A 359 -15.98 26.12 -1.20
C ALA A 359 -14.66 25.61 -1.83
N LYS A 360 -14.68 25.38 -3.15
CA LYS A 360 -13.55 24.87 -3.94
C LYS A 360 -12.22 25.57 -3.61
N GLN A 361 -11.27 24.78 -3.13
CA GLN A 361 -9.88 25.18 -2.89
C GLN A 361 -8.98 24.83 -4.09
N GLN A 362 -7.84 25.50 -4.20
CA GLN A 362 -6.82 25.17 -5.21
C GLN A 362 -6.01 23.94 -4.77
N ASN A 363 -5.72 23.03 -5.71
CA ASN A 363 -4.79 21.92 -5.48
C ASN A 363 -3.40 22.46 -5.12
N VAL A 364 -2.69 21.76 -4.25
CA VAL A 364 -1.33 22.11 -3.82
C VAL A 364 -0.34 21.01 -4.19
N THR A 365 0.87 21.40 -4.58
CA THR A 365 1.99 20.47 -4.73
C THR A 365 2.80 20.44 -3.42
N LYS A 366 3.13 19.25 -2.92
CA LYS A 366 3.80 19.01 -1.63
C LYS A 366 4.91 17.97 -1.76
N VAL A 367 6.02 18.14 -1.05
CA VAL A 367 7.06 17.09 -0.91
C VAL A 367 6.84 16.23 0.35
N CYS A 368 7.46 15.05 0.42
CA CYS A 368 7.32 14.13 1.58
C CYS A 368 7.50 14.81 2.95
N LYS A 369 8.48 15.71 3.11
CA LYS A 369 8.72 16.43 4.38
C LYS A 369 7.59 17.37 4.78
N GLU A 370 6.74 17.79 3.85
CA GLU A 370 5.56 18.63 4.09
C GLU A 370 4.26 17.83 4.33
N MET A 371 4.31 16.49 4.32
CA MET A 371 3.12 15.63 4.47
C MET A 371 3.27 14.64 5.61
N ARG A 372 2.16 14.16 6.19
CA ARG A 372 2.13 13.09 7.19
C ARG A 372 0.96 12.15 6.87
N PRO A 373 1.10 10.81 7.08
CA PRO A 373 -0.03 9.90 7.02
C PRO A 373 -1.16 10.38 7.94
N PHE A 374 -2.42 10.16 7.57
CA PHE A 374 -3.57 10.64 8.35
C PHE A 374 -3.49 10.26 9.84
N HIS A 375 -3.15 9.00 10.13
CA HIS A 375 -3.01 8.45 11.48
C HIS A 375 -1.87 9.05 12.32
N ALA A 376 -1.02 9.93 11.77
CA ALA A 376 0.04 10.58 12.52
C ALA A 376 -0.46 11.65 13.51
N PHE A 377 -1.65 12.23 13.27
CA PHE A 377 -2.26 13.21 14.17
C PHE A 377 -3.76 12.96 14.33
N SER A 378 -4.29 13.26 15.52
CA SER A 378 -5.74 13.24 15.78
C SER A 378 -6.42 14.46 15.14
N VAL A 379 -7.57 14.26 14.49
CA VAL A 379 -8.38 15.35 13.95
C VAL A 379 -9.01 16.14 15.11
N PRO A 380 -8.78 17.48 15.22
CA PRO A 380 -9.44 18.28 16.25
C PRO A 380 -10.96 18.32 16.08
N GLY A 381 -11.70 18.57 17.17
CA GLY A 381 -13.14 18.79 17.12
C GLY A 381 -13.54 19.97 16.23
N VAL A 382 -14.80 20.01 15.79
CA VAL A 382 -15.37 21.14 15.04
C VAL A 382 -15.41 22.41 15.89
N MET A 383 -15.26 23.58 15.27
CA MET A 383 -15.35 24.88 15.95
C MET A 383 -16.80 25.32 16.14
N LEU A 384 -17.69 24.97 15.22
CA LEU A 384 -19.11 25.33 15.23
C LEU A 384 -19.92 24.31 16.05
N PRO A 385 -20.55 24.70 17.18
CA PRO A 385 -21.31 23.78 18.03
C PRO A 385 -22.46 23.05 17.30
N ASP A 386 -23.13 23.72 16.36
CA ASP A 386 -24.26 23.17 15.60
C ASP A 386 -23.88 22.00 14.67
N LEU A 387 -22.58 21.81 14.43
CA LEU A 387 -22.02 20.69 13.65
C LEU A 387 -21.61 19.50 14.53
N GLN A 388 -21.54 19.69 15.85
CA GLN A 388 -21.22 18.62 16.79
C GLN A 388 -22.30 17.54 16.71
N ASN A 389 -21.87 16.28 16.70
CA ASN A 389 -22.73 15.08 16.57
C ASN A 389 -23.46 14.93 15.21
N ARG A 390 -23.19 15.77 14.21
CA ARG A 390 -23.62 15.51 12.80
C ARG A 390 -22.55 14.72 12.05
N VAL A 391 -22.96 13.99 11.01
CA VAL A 391 -22.03 13.47 9.99
C VAL A 391 -21.96 14.42 8.78
N PHE A 392 -20.87 14.37 8.02
CA PHE A 392 -20.56 15.30 6.93
C PHE A 392 -21.70 15.49 5.92
N ASP A 393 -22.34 14.41 5.48
CA ASP A 393 -23.41 14.43 4.46
C ASP A 393 -24.78 14.89 5.00
N GLN A 394 -24.91 15.18 6.31
CA GLN A 394 -26.12 15.71 6.96
C GLN A 394 -26.05 17.22 7.27
N VAL A 395 -24.95 17.88 6.91
CA VAL A 395 -24.77 19.32 7.10
C VAL A 395 -25.18 20.04 5.80
N PRO A 396 -26.05 21.07 5.86
CA PRO A 396 -26.44 21.85 4.68
C PRO A 396 -25.34 22.85 4.31
N TRP A 397 -24.19 22.35 3.86
CA TRP A 397 -22.97 23.13 3.63
C TRP A 397 -23.19 24.31 2.67
N GLU A 398 -23.93 24.12 1.58
CA GLU A 398 -24.29 25.17 0.63
C GLU A 398 -24.93 26.36 1.33
N ASN A 399 -25.94 26.10 2.17
CA ASN A 399 -26.64 27.14 2.92
C ASN A 399 -25.70 27.85 3.92
N LEU A 400 -24.81 27.12 4.59
CA LEU A 400 -23.82 27.72 5.48
C LEU A 400 -22.81 28.59 4.71
N PHE A 401 -22.34 28.15 3.54
CA PHE A 401 -21.43 28.93 2.68
C PHE A 401 -22.11 30.10 1.96
N LEU A 402 -23.42 30.06 1.75
CA LEU A 402 -24.23 31.19 1.29
C LEU A 402 -24.43 32.21 2.41
N LEU A 403 -24.83 31.77 3.61
CA LEU A 403 -25.03 32.63 4.79
C LEU A 403 -23.72 33.28 5.28
N ALA A 404 -22.57 32.63 5.11
CA ALA A 404 -21.26 33.25 5.35
C ALA A 404 -20.91 34.35 4.33
N GLY A 405 -21.59 34.42 3.18
CA GLY A 405 -21.41 35.45 2.16
C GLY A 405 -19.94 35.60 1.74
N GLN A 406 -19.40 36.82 1.89
CA GLN A 406 -18.00 37.16 1.63
C GLN A 406 -17.13 37.28 2.90
N ASP A 407 -17.64 36.87 4.07
CA ASP A 407 -16.90 36.90 5.33
C ASP A 407 -15.77 35.85 5.32
N LYS A 408 -14.55 36.30 5.01
CA LYS A 408 -13.37 35.43 4.89
C LYS A 408 -13.09 34.63 6.17
N ALA A 409 -13.41 35.15 7.35
CA ALA A 409 -13.19 34.44 8.61
C ALA A 409 -14.21 33.31 8.78
N LYS A 410 -15.51 33.59 8.60
CA LYS A 410 -16.56 32.56 8.66
C LYS A 410 -16.39 31.49 7.58
N ARG A 411 -16.08 31.89 6.34
CA ARG A 411 -15.80 30.94 5.24
C ARG A 411 -14.61 30.03 5.56
N ASN A 412 -13.52 30.58 6.11
CA ASN A 412 -12.36 29.78 6.51
C ASN A 412 -12.73 28.79 7.62
N ASN A 413 -13.47 29.21 8.65
CA ASN A 413 -13.89 28.31 9.73
C ASN A 413 -14.78 27.17 9.21
N LEU A 414 -15.74 27.47 8.32
CA LEU A 414 -16.57 26.46 7.65
C LEU A 414 -15.75 25.48 6.80
N ILE A 415 -14.74 25.95 6.05
CA ILE A 415 -13.81 25.08 5.30
C ILE A 415 -13.08 24.13 6.25
N LEU A 416 -12.61 24.63 7.40
CA LEU A 416 -11.89 23.80 8.37
C LEU A 416 -12.80 22.75 9.00
N ASP A 417 -14.01 23.10 9.42
CA ASP A 417 -14.94 22.13 10.00
C ASP A 417 -15.45 21.11 8.96
N ALA A 418 -15.70 21.55 7.72
CA ALA A 418 -15.94 20.64 6.61
C ALA A 418 -14.77 19.67 6.40
N SER A 419 -13.51 20.13 6.44
CA SER A 419 -12.33 19.26 6.27
C SER A 419 -12.19 18.20 7.36
N LYS A 420 -12.50 18.54 8.62
CA LYS A 420 -12.48 17.60 9.77
C LYS A 420 -13.56 16.53 9.61
N MET A 421 -14.79 16.95 9.31
CA MET A 421 -15.94 16.05 9.14
C MET A 421 -15.78 15.17 7.89
N ALA A 422 -15.20 15.70 6.81
CA ALA A 422 -14.84 14.95 5.61
C ALA A 422 -13.78 13.89 5.88
N ALA A 423 -12.70 14.22 6.62
CA ALA A 423 -11.69 13.23 7.01
C ALA A 423 -12.31 12.08 7.81
N SER A 424 -13.17 12.40 8.78
CA SER A 424 -13.90 11.42 9.59
C SER A 424 -14.81 10.51 8.73
N LYS A 425 -15.57 11.09 7.79
CA LYS A 425 -16.36 10.35 6.78
C LYS A 425 -15.49 9.40 5.94
N ILE A 426 -14.35 9.89 5.46
CA ILE A 426 -13.45 9.13 4.60
C ILE A 426 -12.92 7.92 5.37
N ASP A 427 -12.41 8.15 6.59
CA ASP A 427 -11.77 7.12 7.39
C ASP A 427 -12.74 6.02 7.86
N ALA A 428 -13.98 6.38 8.20
CA ALA A 428 -15.05 5.46 8.58
C ALA A 428 -15.61 4.58 7.43
N SER A 429 -15.06 4.69 6.21
CA SER A 429 -15.50 3.97 5.01
C SER A 429 -14.41 3.07 4.41
N TYR A 430 -14.74 2.27 3.40
CA TYR A 430 -13.76 1.63 2.51
C TYR A 430 -14.32 1.41 1.11
N SER A 431 -13.45 1.25 0.11
CA SER A 431 -13.79 0.89 -1.27
C SER A 431 -12.79 -0.13 -1.83
N LEU A 432 -13.24 -1.04 -2.69
CA LEU A 432 -12.46 -2.19 -3.19
C LEU A 432 -12.17 -2.06 -4.69
N TRP A 433 -11.02 -2.59 -5.12
CA TRP A 433 -10.58 -2.48 -6.51
C TRP A 433 -9.78 -3.72 -6.96
N CYS A 434 -9.79 -3.97 -8.28
CA CYS A 434 -9.27 -5.17 -8.92
C CYS A 434 -9.75 -6.49 -8.25
N PRO A 435 -11.00 -6.92 -8.49
CA PRO A 435 -11.41 -8.29 -8.18
C PRO A 435 -10.47 -9.28 -8.87
N LEU A 436 -10.12 -10.36 -8.16
CA LEU A 436 -9.19 -11.39 -8.59
C LEU A 436 -9.88 -12.70 -9.02
N SER A 437 -11.21 -12.75 -8.93
CA SER A 437 -12.04 -13.82 -9.47
C SER A 437 -13.34 -13.25 -10.01
N GLU A 438 -13.76 -13.77 -11.17
CA GLU A 438 -15.07 -13.49 -11.79
C GLU A 438 -16.11 -14.56 -11.42
N ASP A 439 -15.79 -15.49 -10.52
CA ASP A 439 -16.70 -16.55 -10.08
C ASP A 439 -17.87 -15.98 -9.25
N VAL A 440 -18.96 -15.68 -9.96
CA VAL A 440 -20.22 -15.22 -9.37
C VAL A 440 -20.90 -16.30 -8.52
N SER A 441 -20.45 -17.56 -8.53
CA SER A 441 -20.96 -18.63 -7.66
C SER A 441 -20.25 -18.68 -6.30
N ALA A 442 -18.93 -18.50 -6.23
CA ALA A 442 -18.13 -18.62 -5.00
C ALA A 442 -18.62 -17.78 -3.81
N ASP A 443 -18.60 -18.32 -2.60
CA ASP A 443 -19.02 -17.62 -1.36
C ASP A 443 -18.14 -16.44 -0.95
N THR A 444 -17.02 -16.24 -1.65
CA THR A 444 -16.07 -15.17 -1.37
C THR A 444 -15.54 -14.56 -2.66
N MET A 445 -15.40 -13.22 -2.69
CA MET A 445 -14.79 -12.49 -3.80
C MET A 445 -13.44 -11.92 -3.35
N PRO A 446 -12.30 -12.41 -3.88
CA PRO A 446 -10.98 -11.86 -3.60
C PRO A 446 -10.74 -10.57 -4.39
N PHE A 447 -10.00 -9.64 -3.81
CA PHE A 447 -9.57 -8.36 -4.39
C PHE A 447 -8.07 -8.17 -4.19
N TYR A 448 -7.42 -7.44 -5.10
CA TYR A 448 -6.01 -7.09 -4.97
C TYR A 448 -5.78 -5.97 -3.95
N GLY A 449 -6.70 -5.00 -3.86
CA GLY A 449 -6.52 -3.82 -3.04
C GLY A 449 -7.81 -3.15 -2.59
N CYS A 450 -7.67 -2.25 -1.62
CA CYS A 450 -8.74 -1.39 -1.15
C CYS A 450 -8.22 0.00 -0.75
N PHE A 451 -9.10 0.99 -0.79
CA PHE A 451 -8.96 2.20 0.01
C PHE A 451 -9.63 1.95 1.35
N PHE A 452 -8.83 1.81 2.41
CA PHE A 452 -9.27 1.42 3.73
C PHE A 452 -9.24 2.63 4.65
N GLY A 453 -10.36 3.33 4.73
CA GLY A 453 -10.44 4.61 5.40
C GLY A 453 -9.54 5.67 4.75
N ALA A 454 -8.62 6.22 5.53
CA ALA A 454 -7.63 7.16 5.05
C ALA A 454 -6.59 6.56 4.08
N GLU A 455 -6.24 5.28 4.23
CA GLU A 455 -5.05 4.65 3.63
C GLU A 455 -5.38 3.77 2.41
N ARG A 456 -4.38 3.43 1.59
CA ARG A 456 -4.52 2.47 0.46
C ARG A 456 -3.74 1.20 0.76
N ILE A 457 -4.43 0.06 0.78
CA ILE A 457 -3.88 -1.24 1.20
C ILE A 457 -3.97 -2.23 0.03
N GLU A 458 -2.90 -3.01 -0.17
CA GLU A 458 -2.69 -3.91 -1.31
C GLU A 458 -2.14 -5.27 -0.85
N ILE A 459 -2.38 -6.35 -1.59
CA ILE A 459 -1.70 -7.63 -1.35
C ILE A 459 -0.18 -7.42 -1.41
N GLY A 460 0.52 -7.91 -0.38
CA GLY A 460 1.94 -7.66 -0.16
C GLY A 460 2.26 -6.58 0.87
N ASP A 461 1.27 -5.79 1.32
CA ASP A 461 1.46 -4.84 2.42
C ASP A 461 1.67 -5.52 3.78
N CYS A 462 2.15 -4.72 4.71
CA CYS A 462 2.00 -4.97 6.14
C CYS A 462 0.96 -4.03 6.76
N VAL A 463 0.11 -4.56 7.63
CA VAL A 463 -0.88 -3.79 8.39
C VAL A 463 -0.73 -4.06 9.89
N ARG A 464 -0.84 -3.00 10.70
CA ARG A 464 -0.86 -3.07 12.17
C ARG A 464 -2.19 -3.68 12.59
N VAL A 465 -2.18 -4.62 13.54
CA VAL A 465 -3.41 -5.24 14.05
C VAL A 465 -3.61 -5.00 15.55
N LYS A 466 -4.85 -5.13 16.01
CA LYS A 466 -5.18 -5.21 17.44
C LYS A 466 -4.62 -6.52 18.01
N PRO A 467 -4.16 -6.57 19.28
CA PRO A 467 -3.79 -7.83 19.92
C PRO A 467 -4.97 -8.81 19.89
N LEU A 468 -4.69 -10.09 19.63
CA LEU A 468 -5.73 -11.11 19.61
C LEU A 468 -6.05 -11.57 21.02
N THR A 469 -7.35 -11.70 21.31
CA THR A 469 -7.84 -12.12 22.63
C THR A 469 -7.31 -13.49 23.01
N GLY A 470 -6.57 -13.58 24.11
CA GLY A 470 -5.97 -14.82 24.60
C GLY A 470 -4.46 -14.97 24.34
N ASP A 471 -3.85 -14.11 23.52
CA ASP A 471 -2.38 -14.04 23.44
C ASP A 471 -1.85 -13.31 24.68
N GLY A 472 -1.03 -13.98 25.48
CA GLY A 472 -0.37 -13.42 26.67
C GLY A 472 0.79 -12.45 26.37
N ALA A 473 0.76 -11.79 25.21
CA ALA A 473 1.76 -10.83 24.77
C ALA A 473 1.71 -9.54 25.62
N ALA A 474 2.82 -8.83 25.72
CA ALA A 474 2.87 -7.55 26.41
C ALA A 474 2.02 -6.51 25.66
N PRO A 475 1.43 -5.50 26.34
CA PRO A 475 0.60 -4.49 25.70
C PRO A 475 1.32 -3.62 24.64
N ASN A 476 2.65 -3.74 24.55
CA ASN A 476 3.50 -3.03 23.58
C ASN A 476 3.79 -3.86 22.30
N ASP A 477 3.48 -5.16 22.29
CA ASP A 477 3.87 -6.10 21.22
C ASP A 477 3.02 -5.91 19.96
N SER A 478 3.38 -4.87 19.20
CA SER A 478 2.71 -4.42 17.99
C SER A 478 2.80 -5.47 16.89
N SER A 479 1.82 -6.36 16.88
CA SER A 479 1.68 -7.44 15.89
C SER A 479 1.34 -6.87 14.52
N VAL A 480 1.94 -7.44 13.48
CA VAL A 480 1.81 -6.98 12.09
C VAL A 480 1.36 -8.13 11.20
N LEU A 481 0.29 -7.94 10.43
CA LEU A 481 -0.15 -8.89 9.41
C LEU A 481 0.54 -8.59 8.08
N GLY A 482 1.33 -9.51 7.56
CA GLY A 482 1.76 -9.53 6.16
C GLY A 482 0.62 -10.07 5.29
N LEU A 483 0.08 -9.22 4.42
CA LEU A 483 -1.22 -9.41 3.78
C LEU A 483 -1.12 -10.24 2.49
N THR A 484 -1.72 -11.44 2.49
CA THR A 484 -1.72 -12.38 1.34
C THR A 484 -3.04 -12.38 0.56
N GLY A 485 -4.11 -11.80 1.11
CA GLY A 485 -5.38 -11.63 0.39
C GLY A 485 -6.35 -10.66 1.07
N ILE A 486 -7.09 -9.90 0.26
CA ILE A 486 -8.24 -9.10 0.69
C ILE A 486 -9.48 -9.78 0.11
N VAL A 487 -10.49 -10.03 0.93
CA VAL A 487 -11.62 -10.88 0.54
C VAL A 487 -12.93 -10.31 1.08
N VAL A 488 -13.99 -10.29 0.26
CA VAL A 488 -15.36 -10.03 0.72
C VAL A 488 -16.09 -11.35 0.85
N ARG A 489 -16.70 -11.61 2.02
CA ARG A 489 -17.65 -12.71 2.21
C ARG A 489 -19.02 -12.33 1.63
N LYS A 490 -19.65 -13.23 0.87
CA LYS A 490 -21.07 -13.10 0.50
C LYS A 490 -21.94 -13.18 1.76
N GLY A 491 -22.97 -12.35 1.80
CA GLY A 491 -23.83 -12.13 2.95
C GLY A 491 -24.23 -10.65 3.02
N SER A 492 -25.09 -10.30 3.98
CA SER A 492 -25.53 -8.92 4.19
C SER A 492 -25.28 -8.52 5.65
N PRO A 493 -24.47 -7.47 5.93
CA PRO A 493 -23.62 -6.74 4.98
C PRO A 493 -22.43 -7.59 4.53
N GLY A 494 -21.98 -7.40 3.28
CA GLY A 494 -20.80 -8.08 2.75
C GLY A 494 -19.52 -7.61 3.46
N ALA A 495 -18.99 -8.43 4.36
CA ALA A 495 -17.87 -8.06 5.22
C ALA A 495 -16.52 -8.30 4.55
N VAL A 496 -15.68 -7.25 4.48
CA VAL A 496 -14.27 -7.38 4.11
C VAL A 496 -13.47 -8.07 5.23
N VAL A 497 -12.63 -9.01 4.84
CA VAL A 497 -11.68 -9.71 5.71
C VAL A 497 -10.29 -9.73 5.07
N PHE A 498 -9.27 -9.73 5.92
CA PHE A 498 -7.86 -9.64 5.57
C PHE A 498 -7.17 -10.95 5.94
N ARG A 499 -6.61 -11.63 4.94
CA ARG A 499 -5.92 -12.91 5.08
C ARG A 499 -4.41 -12.72 5.02
N GLY A 500 -3.66 -13.32 5.92
CA GLY A 500 -2.21 -13.13 5.96
C GLY A 500 -1.51 -13.84 7.10
N ASN A 501 -0.23 -13.52 7.26
CA ASN A 501 0.64 -14.11 8.28
C ASN A 501 0.96 -13.07 9.34
N MET A 502 0.85 -13.42 10.63
CA MET A 502 1.11 -12.50 11.74
C MET A 502 2.54 -12.63 12.24
N TYR A 503 3.23 -11.49 12.25
CA TYR A 503 4.60 -11.34 12.70
C TYR A 503 4.67 -10.45 13.95
N GLN A 504 5.59 -10.77 14.86
CA GLN A 504 6.03 -9.90 15.96
C GLN A 504 7.55 -9.72 15.86
N MET A 505 8.07 -8.62 16.42
CA MET A 505 9.51 -8.36 16.47
C MET A 505 10.06 -8.93 17.79
N ALA A 506 11.16 -9.67 17.72
CA ALA A 506 11.82 -10.29 18.88
C ALA A 506 13.33 -9.99 18.86
N LYS A 507 13.97 -10.04 20.03
CA LYS A 507 15.43 -9.86 20.14
C LYS A 507 16.17 -11.18 19.96
N GLU A 508 17.31 -11.15 19.29
CA GLU A 508 18.20 -12.31 19.26
C GLU A 508 18.81 -12.54 20.65
N GLY A 509 18.49 -13.69 21.26
CA GLY A 509 18.78 -14.01 22.66
C GLY A 509 17.56 -14.56 23.39
N GLU A 510 16.35 -14.15 23.00
CA GLU A 510 15.13 -14.87 23.34
C GLU A 510 15.06 -16.17 22.55
N ASN A 511 14.76 -17.30 23.21
CA ASN A 511 14.50 -18.57 22.53
C ASN A 511 13.09 -18.57 21.91
N SER A 512 12.90 -17.70 20.92
CA SER A 512 11.69 -17.59 20.10
C SER A 512 11.73 -18.61 18.93
N PRO A 513 11.04 -19.76 19.02
CA PRO A 513 10.81 -20.61 17.85
C PRO A 513 9.97 -19.85 16.81
N GLY A 514 10.17 -20.15 15.52
CA GLY A 514 9.43 -19.49 14.44
C GLY A 514 10.04 -18.19 13.93
N ALA A 515 11.31 -17.89 14.23
CA ALA A 515 12.05 -16.82 13.55
C ALA A 515 12.07 -17.05 12.03
N VAL A 516 11.80 -16.00 11.25
CA VAL A 516 11.55 -16.08 9.80
C VAL A 516 12.75 -15.55 9.01
N PRO A 517 13.28 -16.28 8.02
CA PRO A 517 14.36 -15.78 7.15
C PRO A 517 13.95 -14.53 6.38
N LEU A 518 14.91 -13.62 6.14
CA LEU A 518 14.68 -12.29 5.58
C LEU A 518 13.94 -12.33 4.23
N GLU A 519 14.32 -13.25 3.36
CA GLU A 519 13.74 -13.44 2.03
C GLU A 519 12.27 -13.88 2.06
N ASN A 520 11.82 -14.50 3.16
CA ASN A 520 10.44 -14.97 3.36
C ASN A 520 9.53 -13.94 4.04
N LEU A 521 10.08 -12.80 4.48
CA LEU A 521 9.31 -11.72 5.10
C LEU A 521 8.63 -10.80 4.06
N PRO A 522 7.47 -10.19 4.38
CA PRO A 522 6.88 -9.12 3.58
C PRO A 522 7.85 -7.96 3.35
N MET A 523 7.77 -7.32 2.19
CA MET A 523 8.76 -6.33 1.74
C MET A 523 8.99 -5.17 2.73
N ALA A 524 7.94 -4.70 3.42
CA ALA A 524 8.06 -3.65 4.43
C ALA A 524 8.81 -4.12 5.70
N LEU A 525 8.70 -5.40 6.08
CA LEU A 525 9.47 -5.97 7.19
C LEU A 525 10.92 -6.23 6.77
N GLN A 526 11.16 -6.60 5.50
CA GLN A 526 12.52 -6.71 4.98
C GLN A 526 13.25 -5.35 4.97
N ASP A 527 12.56 -4.29 4.55
CA ASP A 527 13.08 -2.91 4.54
C ASP A 527 13.47 -2.47 5.95
N GLU A 528 12.59 -2.71 6.93
CA GLU A 528 12.84 -2.40 8.34
C GLU A 528 13.97 -3.23 8.95
N THR A 529 14.01 -4.55 8.71
CA THR A 529 15.07 -5.42 9.26
C THR A 529 16.43 -5.10 8.66
N ARG A 530 16.54 -4.87 7.34
CA ARG A 530 17.81 -4.46 6.71
C ARG A 530 18.36 -3.19 7.35
N TRP A 531 17.50 -2.19 7.57
CA TRP A 531 17.91 -0.96 8.25
C TRP A 531 18.30 -1.20 9.72
N ARG A 532 17.51 -1.93 10.52
CA ARG A 532 17.84 -2.20 11.93
C ARG A 532 19.16 -2.94 12.09
N CYS A 533 19.46 -3.91 11.21
CA CYS A 533 20.76 -4.60 11.19
C CYS A 533 21.93 -3.69 10.79
N GLN A 534 21.71 -2.61 10.05
CA GLN A 534 22.75 -1.63 9.69
C GLN A 534 23.06 -0.65 10.83
N VAL A 535 22.04 -0.19 11.57
CA VAL A 535 22.22 0.82 12.65
C VAL A 535 22.45 0.23 14.04
N SER A 536 22.03 -1.02 14.28
CA SER A 536 22.20 -1.72 15.57
C SER A 536 22.73 -3.16 15.37
N PRO A 537 23.89 -3.37 14.70
CA PRO A 537 24.40 -4.70 14.36
C PRO A 537 24.73 -5.59 15.58
N SER A 538 24.92 -4.99 16.77
CA SER A 538 25.15 -5.70 18.03
C SER A 538 23.87 -6.16 18.75
N GLN A 539 22.69 -5.75 18.28
CA GLN A 539 21.39 -6.24 18.74
C GLN A 539 20.49 -6.50 17.52
N PRO A 540 20.76 -7.58 16.74
CA PRO A 540 19.95 -7.91 15.58
C PRO A 540 18.52 -8.25 15.98
N TRP A 541 17.57 -7.59 15.31
CA TRP A 541 16.14 -7.79 15.50
C TRP A 541 15.62 -8.78 14.45
N ARG A 542 14.82 -9.75 14.90
CA ARG A 542 14.21 -10.75 14.01
C ARG A 542 12.70 -10.72 14.10
N TRP A 543 12.04 -11.03 13.00
CA TRP A 543 10.59 -11.22 12.98
C TRP A 543 10.27 -12.69 13.20
N VAL A 544 9.33 -12.96 14.10
CA VAL A 544 8.84 -14.30 14.43
C VAL A 544 7.44 -14.48 13.85
N LEU A 545 7.18 -15.62 13.20
CA LEU A 545 5.84 -15.99 12.74
C LEU A 545 5.03 -16.50 13.93
N VAL A 546 4.10 -15.68 14.41
CA VAL A 546 3.26 -15.99 15.57
C VAL A 546 2.07 -16.85 15.17
N LYS A 547 1.43 -16.52 14.03
CA LYS A 547 0.29 -17.25 13.47
C LYS A 547 0.34 -17.22 11.94
N ASP A 548 0.32 -18.40 11.33
CA ASP A 548 0.27 -18.58 9.87
C ASP A 548 -1.16 -18.45 9.33
N ASN A 549 -1.33 -17.87 8.15
CA ASN A 549 -2.55 -17.90 7.36
C ASN A 549 -3.85 -17.52 8.11
N VAL A 550 -3.79 -16.54 9.02
CA VAL A 550 -4.97 -16.04 9.74
C VAL A 550 -5.92 -15.28 8.83
N VAL A 551 -7.18 -15.17 9.24
CA VAL A 551 -8.20 -14.31 8.64
C VAL A 551 -8.72 -13.36 9.71
N LEU A 552 -8.62 -12.07 9.47
CA LEU A 552 -9.00 -11.00 10.39
C LEU A 552 -10.13 -10.14 9.80
N GLU A 553 -11.08 -9.73 10.62
CA GLU A 553 -12.17 -8.84 10.22
C GLU A 553 -11.72 -7.37 10.20
N GLU A 554 -12.45 -6.52 9.48
CA GLU A 554 -12.19 -5.08 9.35
C GLU A 554 -11.78 -4.39 10.67
N GLN A 555 -12.50 -4.70 11.76
CA GLN A 555 -12.34 -4.04 13.06
C GLN A 555 -11.05 -4.44 13.78
N ALA A 556 -10.33 -5.47 13.34
CA ALA A 556 -9.04 -5.89 13.88
C ALA A 556 -7.85 -5.11 13.25
N ILE A 557 -8.04 -4.50 12.08
CA ILE A 557 -6.99 -3.78 11.37
C ILE A 557 -6.92 -2.33 11.88
N ARG A 558 -5.74 -1.90 12.31
CA ARG A 558 -5.49 -0.54 12.84
C ARG A 558 -5.06 0.46 11.75
N GLY A 559 -4.63 -0.04 10.59
CA GLY A 559 -4.04 0.74 9.49
C GLY A 559 -2.73 0.12 9.02
N ARG A 560 -2.06 0.76 8.07
CA ARG A 560 -0.79 0.33 7.50
C ARG A 560 0.33 0.29 8.53
N PHE A 561 1.29 -0.61 8.31
CA PHE A 561 2.61 -0.56 8.90
C PHE A 561 3.52 0.28 8.00
N TYR A 562 4.34 1.12 8.63
CA TYR A 562 5.34 1.94 7.95
C TYR A 562 6.70 1.63 8.59
N PRO A 563 7.75 1.30 7.81
CA PRO A 563 9.09 1.12 8.35
C PRO A 563 9.54 2.39 9.09
N THR A 564 10.10 2.24 10.30
CA THR A 564 10.47 3.35 11.18
C THR A 564 11.34 4.36 10.44
N HIS A 565 12.35 3.88 9.72
CA HIS A 565 13.31 4.73 9.02
C HIS A 565 12.77 5.45 7.78
N ARG A 566 11.58 5.08 7.29
CA ARG A 566 10.88 5.81 6.23
C ARG A 566 10.01 6.92 6.84
N LEU A 567 9.37 6.65 7.97
CA LEU A 567 8.36 7.52 8.57
C LEU A 567 8.92 8.49 9.63
N MET A 568 9.84 8.05 10.50
CA MET A 568 10.40 8.90 11.55
C MET A 568 11.17 10.14 11.03
N PRO A 569 11.90 10.10 9.89
CA PRO A 569 12.48 11.32 9.29
C PRO A 569 11.46 12.39 8.89
N ILE A 570 10.18 12.07 8.72
CA ILE A 570 9.12 13.07 8.55
C ILE A 570 8.40 13.37 9.87
N LEU A 571 8.17 12.38 10.75
CA LEU A 571 7.52 12.65 12.05
C LEU A 571 8.39 13.53 12.98
N ASN A 572 9.66 13.16 13.19
CA ASN A 572 10.57 13.81 14.13
C ASN A 572 12.04 13.59 13.71
N GLU A 573 12.47 14.31 12.68
CA GLU A 573 13.80 14.18 12.06
C GLU A 573 14.95 14.34 13.07
N ALA A 574 14.86 15.29 14.00
CA ALA A 574 15.92 15.59 14.95
C ALA A 574 16.16 14.45 15.96
N VAL A 575 15.10 13.93 16.60
CA VAL A 575 15.21 12.82 17.55
C VAL A 575 15.58 11.52 16.85
N PHE A 576 15.05 11.29 15.65
CA PHE A 576 15.40 10.11 14.86
C PHE A 576 16.89 10.09 14.48
N ASN A 577 17.42 11.21 13.99
CA ASN A 577 18.83 11.31 13.61
C ASN A 577 19.78 11.15 14.82
N ALA A 578 19.40 11.66 16.00
CA ALA A 578 20.14 11.43 17.24
C ALA A 578 20.13 9.94 17.63
N ALA A 579 18.96 9.31 17.67
CA ALA A 579 18.83 7.89 18.01
C ALA A 579 19.56 6.96 17.03
N VAL A 580 19.64 7.32 15.74
CA VAL A 580 20.46 6.62 14.74
C VAL A 580 21.95 6.80 14.99
N ALA A 581 22.41 8.02 15.30
CA ALA A 581 23.82 8.30 15.62
C ALA A 581 24.29 7.60 16.91
N GLU A 582 23.39 7.39 17.86
CA GLU A 582 23.62 6.62 19.10
C GLU A 582 23.48 5.10 18.92
N GLY A 583 23.00 4.62 17.76
CA GLY A 583 22.64 3.21 17.52
C GLY A 583 21.43 2.71 18.33
N ASN A 584 20.72 3.62 19.00
CA ASN A 584 19.66 3.37 19.99
C ASN A 584 18.25 3.50 19.36
N VAL A 585 18.00 2.76 18.29
CA VAL A 585 16.73 2.85 17.53
C VAL A 585 15.60 1.96 18.07
N GLU A 586 15.77 1.35 19.23
CA GLU A 586 14.75 0.54 19.91
C GLU A 586 13.51 1.38 20.27
N SER A 587 13.74 2.55 20.88
CA SER A 587 12.69 3.51 21.22
C SER A 587 12.01 4.16 20.01
N GLN A 588 12.57 3.99 18.81
CA GLN A 588 12.09 4.64 17.59
C GLN A 588 11.02 3.76 16.92
N TYR A 589 9.78 4.01 17.34
CA TYR A 589 8.58 3.45 16.73
C TYR A 589 7.57 4.56 16.43
N PRO A 590 6.93 4.58 15.24
CA PRO A 590 5.93 5.59 14.90
C PRO A 590 4.63 5.34 15.68
N PHE A 591 4.40 6.14 16.71
CA PHE A 591 3.11 6.19 17.41
C PHE A 591 2.05 6.78 16.46
N LEU A 592 1.18 5.92 15.95
CA LEU A 592 0.10 6.24 15.02
C LEU A 592 -1.24 5.83 15.61
N ASN A 593 -2.24 6.69 15.48
CA ASN A 593 -3.65 6.40 15.77
C ASN A 593 -4.12 5.16 14.97
N ASN A 594 -5.24 4.58 15.39
CA ASN A 594 -5.92 3.55 14.64
C ASN A 594 -6.96 4.19 13.68
N ARG A 595 -7.24 3.52 12.57
CA ARG A 595 -8.44 3.79 11.78
C ARG A 595 -9.69 3.76 12.67
N MET A 596 -10.58 4.72 12.47
CA MET A 596 -11.82 4.94 13.24
C MET A 596 -11.63 5.29 14.74
N ASP A 597 -10.45 5.77 15.16
CA ASP A 597 -10.30 6.44 16.49
C ASP A 597 -10.98 7.83 16.53
N GLY A 598 -11.41 8.37 15.38
CA GLY A 598 -12.13 9.64 15.28
C GLY A 598 -13.62 9.53 15.66
N SER A 599 -14.27 10.68 15.90
CA SER A 599 -15.68 10.80 16.29
C SER A 599 -16.71 10.48 15.19
N GLY A 600 -16.33 9.73 14.15
CA GLY A 600 -17.18 9.38 13.02
C GLY A 600 -17.96 8.09 13.26
N GLY A 601 -19.26 8.12 13.00
CA GLY A 601 -20.06 6.89 12.88
C GLY A 601 -19.57 6.05 11.69
N TYR A 602 -19.58 4.73 11.84
CA TYR A 602 -19.18 3.78 10.79
C TYR A 602 -20.03 3.95 9.51
N ILE A 603 -19.36 3.95 8.36
CA ILE A 603 -19.96 4.09 7.03
C ILE A 603 -19.79 2.82 6.19
N GLY A 604 -18.67 2.11 6.33
CA GLY A 604 -18.40 0.88 5.60
C GLY A 604 -18.23 1.06 4.10
N HIS A 605 -18.73 0.09 3.33
CA HIS A 605 -18.42 -0.04 1.90
C HIS A 605 -19.01 1.08 1.02
N ARG A 606 -18.20 1.55 0.07
CA ARG A 606 -18.52 2.43 -1.08
C ARG A 606 -17.99 1.76 -2.35
N ALA A 607 -18.61 1.96 -3.51
CA ALA A 607 -18.21 1.20 -4.70
C ALA A 607 -16.80 1.58 -5.21
N ASN A 608 -16.37 2.82 -4.96
CA ASN A 608 -15.13 3.41 -5.46
C ASN A 608 -14.68 4.59 -4.56
N ARG A 609 -13.44 5.04 -4.71
CA ARG A 609 -12.87 6.15 -3.94
C ARG A 609 -13.59 7.47 -4.21
N ARG A 610 -14.11 7.67 -5.43
CA ARG A 610 -14.91 8.85 -5.78
C ARG A 610 -16.15 8.99 -4.88
N GLU A 611 -16.85 7.90 -4.57
CA GLU A 611 -18.01 7.88 -3.68
C GLU A 611 -17.64 8.06 -2.20
N THR A 612 -16.52 7.47 -1.75
CA THR A 612 -15.97 7.74 -0.40
C THR A 612 -15.76 9.23 -0.18
N LEU A 613 -15.18 9.93 -1.17
CA LEU A 613 -14.96 11.37 -1.09
C LEU A 613 -16.29 12.15 -1.23
N GLY A 614 -17.04 11.89 -2.29
CA GLY A 614 -18.28 12.59 -2.62
C GLY A 614 -18.06 14.12 -2.67
N ALA A 615 -18.94 14.87 -2.00
CA ALA A 615 -18.88 16.33 -1.95
C ALA A 615 -17.73 16.93 -1.11
N SER A 616 -16.84 16.11 -0.52
CA SER A 616 -15.65 16.63 0.20
C SER A 616 -14.55 17.18 -0.71
N VAL A 617 -14.62 16.86 -2.00
CA VAL A 617 -13.75 17.39 -3.06
C VAL A 617 -14.59 18.01 -4.18
N PRO A 618 -14.02 18.87 -5.05
CA PRO A 618 -14.73 19.37 -6.23
C PRO A 618 -15.20 18.24 -7.15
N GLY A 619 -16.39 18.37 -7.74
CA GLY A 619 -16.93 17.35 -8.66
C GLY A 619 -16.07 17.10 -9.91
N ASP A 620 -15.30 18.11 -10.33
CA ASP A 620 -14.34 18.05 -11.44
C ASP A 620 -12.93 17.60 -11.02
N ALA A 621 -12.69 17.33 -9.73
CA ALA A 621 -11.40 16.86 -9.22
C ALA A 621 -10.95 15.60 -9.98
N ARG A 622 -9.73 15.59 -10.51
CA ARG A 622 -9.16 14.44 -11.21
C ARG A 622 -8.22 13.67 -10.28
N PHE A 623 -8.40 12.37 -10.23
CA PHE A 623 -7.48 11.43 -9.59
C PHE A 623 -6.81 10.62 -10.71
N ALA A 624 -5.49 10.62 -10.73
CA ALA A 624 -4.68 9.70 -11.51
C ALA A 624 -4.22 8.60 -10.56
N LEU A 625 -4.85 7.44 -10.61
CA LEU A 625 -4.41 6.26 -9.88
C LEU A 625 -3.44 5.48 -10.78
N GLU A 626 -2.53 4.70 -10.17
CA GLU A 626 -1.66 3.77 -10.90
C GLU A 626 -2.51 2.81 -11.76
N SER A 627 -2.06 2.47 -12.96
CA SER A 627 -2.87 1.70 -13.95
C SER A 627 -3.30 0.31 -13.47
N LEU A 628 -2.62 -0.25 -12.46
CA LEU A 628 -3.02 -1.48 -11.79
C LEU A 628 -4.30 -1.35 -10.93
N ILE A 629 -4.82 -0.14 -10.71
CA ILE A 629 -5.96 0.17 -9.84
C ILE A 629 -7.23 0.35 -10.67
N ARG A 630 -8.06 -0.69 -10.74
CA ARG A 630 -9.37 -0.67 -11.41
C ARG A 630 -10.51 -0.73 -10.40
N GLU A 631 -11.11 0.43 -10.10
CA GLU A 631 -12.22 0.54 -9.15
C GLU A 631 -13.54 -0.03 -9.72
N MET A 632 -14.43 -0.48 -8.82
CA MET A 632 -15.72 -1.02 -9.23
C MET A 632 -16.70 0.09 -9.62
N GLY A 633 -16.72 0.40 -10.92
CA GLY A 633 -17.84 1.04 -11.60
C GLY A 633 -17.88 2.57 -11.54
N ARG A 634 -17.90 3.16 -12.73
CA ARG A 634 -18.99 4.07 -13.10
C ARG A 634 -19.60 3.48 -14.38
N PRO A 635 -20.93 3.38 -14.53
CA PRO A 635 -21.49 3.10 -15.84
C PRO A 635 -21.01 4.19 -16.80
N ALA A 636 -20.65 3.80 -18.03
CA ALA A 636 -20.58 4.79 -19.11
C ALA A 636 -22.01 5.31 -19.30
N ASN A 637 -22.23 6.61 -19.07
CA ASN A 637 -23.53 7.20 -19.35
C ASN A 637 -23.84 6.98 -20.84
N GLY A 638 -24.88 6.19 -21.12
CA GLY A 638 -25.44 6.10 -22.46
C GLY A 638 -25.85 7.48 -22.94
N SER A 639 -25.67 7.74 -24.23
CA SER A 639 -26.10 8.98 -24.86
C SER A 639 -27.58 8.90 -25.20
N GLU A 640 -28.37 9.77 -24.58
CA GLU A 640 -29.61 10.34 -25.14
C GLU A 640 -29.40 11.85 -25.27
#